data_AF-A0A951WES7-F1
#
_entry.id   AF-A0A951WES7-F1
#
_cell.length_a   1.000
_cell.length_b   1.000
_cell.length_c   1.000
_cell.angle_alpha   90.00
_cell.angle_beta   90.00
_cell.angle_gamma   90.00
#
_symmetry.space_group_name_H-M   'P 1'
#
loop_
_entity.id
_entity.type
_entity.pdbx_description
1 polymer ?
#
loop_
_entity_poly.entity_id
_entity_poly.type
_entity_poly.pdbx_seq_one_letter_code
_entity_poly.pdbx_strand_id
1 'polypeptide(L)'
;MQNRGTDEYIKAIIFLKDQVDIEALDAKLYASKATPQERAFIVITTLQEKANSTQKNLLAYFEQKKSERAVFSFQNFWVINAIAIQAKKSVFEELIKSSDISAMDLDVETYLDAPKALRSGDEPEGKESVEPGLRIINAHLLWQMGITGNGVIVMGEDTGVRHTHVAIAARWRGNFAPANQAWFDPAGGTTTPSDCDGHGTHTVGTMVGRSAAGDTVGVAPDAQWIAAKTICSGNSVSNHIAAFQWAMNPDGNAGTITDMPAAINNSWYEPSTVNECNGEFRNLFNAVEAAGIAIVFSAGNSGPNASTITMPKNINTDEVNVLAVGAIDGAQWLNGSSNPIASFSSRGPSTCGGTGSLLIKPEVSAPGVNVRSSYGSGDNSYSNLDGTSMAAPHVAGAVALLKSAFPSLTGHQIKMALYETARDLGAAGEDNNYGRGLIDVYAAYNLLASGPGYPSNPVPENGATNVPLTASPTVSWLNPEGTTKATLYFSTDMNAVATMNGSAVVKTGSLFNNYQSPAPLTFGTTYYWRVNVSDGTDSTIGGVWSFAAIPPPAPVAPTNVNAAWTGANNEVTVNWTTPTTNVHGYNITVDSSVVFMNGNTRLGKVNGTANQFITSGIPTGIHVFSVVAYDSNYASAPTSTPGTGIGIFANQYKRSVNKPIVSLQNTLDTVFVPAMEAEVVKVIVQLDTIIHTWDGDLDIYLRAPDGTEVELTTDNGSSGDNYIGTIFDDDAPTSITTGTAPFTGTFKPEQPLSNLIGKQTAGSWVLRVYDDASGDNGTLYGWTLTLITSGVIPVEMSAFNVSANGKDVNLSWSTATETNNLGFDVERSAGNGSFEKIGFVKGNGTTTESKTYTYNDANLAAGKYTYRLKQIDLNGEATYSNEVEVSVDLPTEYGMSQNYPNPFNPSTIINFALPVESKVTIKVFDAIGQEVATIVNSSLPAGNHTANFEASKYNSGLYVYSINAEGVDGKKFSKTMKMMLLK
;
A
#
# COMPACT_ATOMS: atom_id res chain seq x y z
N MET A 1 3.82 16.11 -27.70
CA MET A 1 3.52 17.56 -27.78
C MET A 1 4.71 18.43 -28.24
N GLN A 2 5.92 18.25 -27.70
CA GLN A 2 7.08 19.14 -27.99
C GLN A 2 7.50 19.23 -29.47
N ASN A 3 7.25 18.19 -30.27
CA ASN A 3 7.66 18.11 -31.69
C ASN A 3 6.63 18.72 -32.67
N ARG A 4 5.52 19.29 -32.18
CA ARG A 4 4.49 19.91 -33.04
C ARG A 4 4.82 21.35 -33.39
N GLY A 5 4.28 21.83 -34.50
CA GLY A 5 4.47 23.21 -34.96
C GLY A 5 3.87 24.23 -33.97
N THR A 6 4.44 25.44 -33.90
CA THR A 6 4.00 26.48 -32.95
C THR A 6 2.56 26.95 -33.17
N ASP A 7 2.08 26.88 -34.41
CA ASP A 7 0.71 27.29 -34.79
C ASP A 7 -0.28 26.13 -34.91
N GLU A 8 0.17 24.89 -34.69
CA GLU A 8 -0.69 23.71 -34.72
C GLU A 8 -1.52 23.61 -33.45
N TYR A 9 -2.82 23.33 -33.60
CA TYR A 9 -3.68 22.97 -32.48
C TYR A 9 -3.54 21.48 -32.16
N ILE A 10 -3.14 21.19 -30.92
CA ILE A 10 -2.92 19.86 -30.39
C ILE A 10 -4.09 19.51 -29.48
N LYS A 11 -4.68 18.33 -29.68
CA LYS A 11 -5.68 17.77 -28.76
C LYS A 11 -4.98 16.99 -27.64
N ALA A 12 -5.33 17.30 -26.41
CA ALA A 12 -4.74 16.70 -25.22
C ALA A 12 -5.76 16.65 -24.09
N ILE A 13 -5.52 15.80 -23.11
CA ILE A 13 -6.27 15.71 -21.86
C ILE A 13 -5.33 16.11 -20.74
N ILE A 14 -5.76 17.07 -19.92
CA ILE A 14 -5.03 17.57 -18.77
C ILE A 14 -5.64 16.95 -17.53
N PHE A 15 -4.81 16.27 -16.75
CA PHE A 15 -5.22 15.63 -15.50
C PHE A 15 -4.73 16.45 -14.31
N LEU A 16 -5.65 16.86 -13.45
CA LEU A 16 -5.32 17.62 -12.25
C LEU A 16 -4.75 16.69 -11.17
N LYS A 17 -3.85 17.22 -10.33
CA LYS A 17 -3.19 16.49 -9.24
C LYS A 17 -4.12 16.17 -8.08
N ASP A 18 -5.06 17.05 -7.78
CA ASP A 18 -6.04 16.84 -6.72
C ASP A 18 -7.20 15.97 -7.24
N GLN A 19 -7.07 14.64 -7.14
CA GLN A 19 -8.11 13.67 -7.47
C GLN A 19 -8.89 13.26 -6.21
N VAL A 20 -10.11 12.75 -6.40
CA VAL A 20 -10.81 12.03 -5.32
C VAL A 20 -10.13 10.68 -5.13
N ASP A 21 -9.83 10.30 -3.88
CA ASP A 21 -9.43 8.94 -3.55
C ASP A 21 -10.65 8.01 -3.63
N ILE A 22 -10.88 7.51 -4.84
CA ILE A 22 -12.10 6.79 -5.19
C ILE A 22 -12.15 5.39 -4.56
N GLU A 23 -10.99 4.76 -4.37
CA GLU A 23 -10.87 3.43 -3.75
C GLU A 23 -11.20 3.51 -2.26
N ALA A 24 -10.66 4.52 -1.55
CA ALA A 24 -11.02 4.75 -0.16
C ALA A 24 -12.51 5.10 0.01
N LEU A 25 -13.07 5.88 -0.93
CA LEU A 25 -14.49 6.20 -0.92
C LEU A 25 -15.36 4.95 -1.13
N ASP A 26 -15.03 4.10 -2.10
CA ASP A 26 -15.78 2.87 -2.38
C ASP A 26 -15.71 1.89 -1.20
N ALA A 27 -14.52 1.67 -0.64
CA ALA A 27 -14.33 0.84 0.54
C ALA A 27 -15.18 1.31 1.73
N LYS A 28 -15.30 2.63 1.93
CA LYS A 28 -16.16 3.25 2.95
C LYS A 28 -17.64 3.03 2.65
N LEU A 29 -18.07 3.10 1.39
CA LEU A 29 -19.47 2.87 0.99
C LEU A 29 -19.88 1.40 1.19
N TYR A 30 -18.98 0.44 0.97
CA TYR A 30 -19.20 -0.95 1.37
C TYR A 30 -19.23 -1.13 2.88
N ALA A 31 -18.28 -0.54 3.61
CA ALA A 31 -18.22 -0.63 5.07
C ALA A 31 -19.47 -0.07 5.77
N SER A 32 -20.04 1.00 5.21
CA SER A 32 -21.27 1.63 5.69
C SER A 32 -22.55 0.99 5.17
N LYS A 33 -22.46 -0.03 4.29
CA LYS A 33 -23.60 -0.67 3.62
C LYS A 33 -24.51 0.33 2.91
N ALA A 34 -23.91 1.34 2.28
CA ALA A 34 -24.66 2.35 1.54
C ALA A 34 -25.60 1.67 0.54
N THR A 35 -26.85 2.12 0.47
CA THR A 35 -27.79 1.70 -0.56
C THR A 35 -27.26 2.10 -1.95
N PRO A 36 -27.73 1.48 -3.06
CA PRO A 36 -27.35 1.92 -4.40
C PRO A 36 -27.57 3.42 -4.64
N GLN A 37 -28.67 3.98 -4.10
CA GLN A 37 -28.99 5.40 -4.21
C GLN A 37 -27.98 6.29 -3.48
N GLU A 38 -27.65 5.96 -2.23
CA GLU A 38 -26.67 6.72 -1.45
C GLU A 38 -25.28 6.62 -2.08
N ARG A 39 -24.89 5.44 -2.54
CA ARG A 39 -23.60 5.20 -3.19
C ARG A 39 -23.42 6.06 -4.44
N ALA A 40 -24.34 5.95 -5.40
CA ALA A 40 -24.26 6.72 -6.64
C ALA A 40 -24.27 8.22 -6.36
N PHE A 41 -25.19 8.69 -5.50
CA PHE A 41 -25.28 10.09 -5.13
C PHE A 41 -23.96 10.60 -4.54
N ILE A 42 -23.42 9.93 -3.52
CA ILE A 42 -22.17 10.35 -2.85
C ILE A 42 -20.99 10.36 -3.83
N VAL A 43 -20.83 9.32 -4.65
CA VAL A 43 -19.74 9.24 -5.63
C VAL A 43 -19.83 10.38 -6.64
N ILE A 44 -20.99 10.56 -7.27
CA ILE A 44 -21.19 11.58 -8.30
C ILE A 44 -21.00 12.98 -7.74
N THR A 45 -21.62 13.31 -6.59
CA THR A 45 -21.51 14.66 -6.02
C THR A 45 -20.10 14.96 -5.54
N THR A 46 -19.39 13.98 -4.95
CA THR A 46 -18.01 14.16 -4.50
C THR A 46 -17.08 14.47 -5.68
N LEU A 47 -17.24 13.75 -6.79
CA LEU A 47 -16.48 13.98 -8.02
C LEU A 47 -16.81 15.35 -8.65
N GLN A 48 -18.09 15.71 -8.71
CA GLN A 48 -18.53 17.03 -9.20
C GLN A 48 -18.00 18.19 -8.35
N GLU A 49 -18.07 18.08 -7.02
CA GLU A 49 -17.56 19.09 -6.08
C GLU A 49 -16.04 19.24 -6.20
N LYS A 50 -15.30 18.13 -6.33
CA LYS A 50 -13.86 18.14 -6.58
C LYS A 50 -13.53 18.93 -7.85
N ALA A 51 -14.12 18.55 -8.98
CA ALA A 51 -13.88 19.24 -10.24
C ALA A 51 -14.27 20.73 -10.19
N ASN A 52 -15.43 21.05 -9.63
CA ASN A 52 -15.91 22.43 -9.52
C ASN A 52 -14.99 23.32 -8.67
N SER A 53 -14.44 22.77 -7.59
CA SER A 53 -13.56 23.52 -6.68
C SER A 53 -12.15 23.72 -7.24
N THR A 54 -11.60 22.74 -7.97
CA THR A 54 -10.21 22.77 -8.44
C THR A 54 -10.03 23.31 -9.85
N GLN A 55 -11.00 23.09 -10.76
CA GLN A 55 -10.84 23.46 -12.17
C GLN A 55 -11.09 24.94 -12.46
N LYS A 56 -11.75 25.66 -11.54
CA LYS A 56 -12.24 27.04 -11.74
C LYS A 56 -11.21 28.00 -12.36
N ASN A 57 -10.00 28.03 -11.81
CA ASN A 57 -8.95 28.95 -12.28
C ASN A 57 -8.46 28.56 -13.67
N LEU A 58 -8.33 27.26 -13.93
CA LEU A 58 -7.85 26.73 -15.20
C LEU A 58 -8.87 26.96 -16.33
N LEU A 59 -10.17 26.81 -16.03
CA LEU A 59 -11.26 27.14 -16.96
C LEU A 59 -11.28 28.63 -17.31
N ALA A 60 -11.11 29.51 -16.33
CA ALA A 60 -11.02 30.95 -16.58
C ALA A 60 -9.80 31.31 -17.46
N TYR A 61 -8.66 30.68 -17.20
CA TYR A 61 -7.48 30.80 -18.04
C TYR A 61 -7.71 30.31 -19.48
N PHE A 62 -8.41 29.19 -19.68
CA PHE A 62 -8.72 28.69 -21.02
C PHE A 62 -9.69 29.58 -21.77
N GLU A 63 -10.70 30.17 -21.12
CA GLU A 63 -11.56 31.16 -21.77
C GLU A 63 -10.77 32.40 -22.21
N GLN A 64 -9.84 32.88 -21.37
CA GLN A 64 -8.93 33.95 -21.76
C GLN A 64 -8.11 33.56 -23.00
N LYS A 65 -7.42 32.41 -22.96
CA LYS A 65 -6.57 31.95 -24.07
C LYS A 65 -7.36 31.62 -25.34
N LYS A 66 -8.65 31.31 -25.21
CA LYS A 66 -9.57 31.15 -26.34
C LYS A 66 -9.83 32.48 -27.06
N SER A 67 -9.99 33.57 -26.31
CA SER A 67 -10.09 34.93 -26.89
C SER A 67 -8.81 35.34 -27.64
N GLU A 68 -7.66 34.82 -27.23
CA GLU A 68 -6.34 35.02 -27.84
C GLU A 68 -6.08 34.07 -29.04
N ARG A 69 -7.00 33.16 -29.36
CA ARG A 69 -6.82 32.09 -30.37
C ARG A 69 -5.62 31.18 -30.08
N ALA A 70 -5.26 31.03 -28.80
CA ALA A 70 -4.29 30.06 -28.33
C ALA A 70 -4.97 28.75 -27.89
N VAL A 71 -6.24 28.81 -27.47
CA VAL A 71 -7.12 27.66 -27.25
C VAL A 71 -8.24 27.70 -28.30
N PHE A 72 -8.52 26.55 -28.93
CA PHE A 72 -9.63 26.40 -29.88
C PHE A 72 -10.91 25.99 -29.16
N SER A 73 -10.83 24.91 -28.37
CA SER A 73 -11.93 24.36 -27.60
C SER A 73 -11.40 23.64 -26.36
N PHE A 74 -12.26 23.48 -25.36
CA PHE A 74 -12.00 22.63 -24.21
C PHE A 74 -13.32 22.09 -23.64
N GLN A 75 -13.24 20.95 -22.97
CA GLN A 75 -14.34 20.27 -22.28
C GLN A 75 -13.83 19.78 -20.94
N ASN A 76 -14.55 20.09 -19.88
CA ASN A 76 -14.20 19.69 -18.54
C ASN A 76 -14.94 18.41 -18.13
N PHE A 77 -14.25 17.58 -17.35
CA PHE A 77 -14.78 16.32 -16.83
C PHE A 77 -14.72 16.32 -15.31
N TRP A 78 -15.76 15.80 -14.68
CA TRP A 78 -15.83 15.58 -13.25
C TRP A 78 -15.56 14.13 -12.86
N VAL A 79 -15.86 13.16 -13.73
CA VAL A 79 -15.71 11.72 -13.40
C VAL A 79 -14.27 11.35 -13.05
N ILE A 80 -13.32 12.00 -13.71
CA ILE A 80 -11.92 12.09 -13.35
C ILE A 80 -11.56 13.56 -13.49
N ASN A 81 -10.88 14.15 -12.50
CA ASN A 81 -10.68 15.59 -12.44
C ASN A 81 -9.72 16.03 -13.58
N ALA A 82 -10.31 16.30 -14.75
CA ALA A 82 -9.58 16.41 -16.00
C ALA A 82 -10.27 17.37 -16.98
N ILE A 83 -9.50 17.88 -17.94
CA ILE A 83 -9.99 18.78 -18.99
C ILE A 83 -9.40 18.34 -20.34
N ALA A 84 -10.24 17.94 -21.29
CA ALA A 84 -9.82 17.82 -22.68
C ALA A 84 -9.72 19.21 -23.31
N ILE A 85 -8.64 19.45 -24.05
CA ILE A 85 -8.34 20.74 -24.65
C ILE A 85 -7.76 20.56 -26.04
N GLN A 86 -8.13 21.47 -26.93
CA GLN A 86 -7.47 21.67 -28.22
C GLN A 86 -6.79 23.04 -28.21
N ALA A 87 -5.46 23.07 -28.11
CA ALA A 87 -4.69 24.32 -27.92
C ALA A 87 -3.37 24.35 -28.70
N LYS A 88 -2.79 25.53 -28.86
CA LYS A 88 -1.45 25.71 -29.42
C LYS A 88 -0.38 25.27 -28.44
N LYS A 89 0.81 24.95 -28.98
CA LYS A 89 2.00 24.53 -28.19
C LYS A 89 2.31 25.45 -27.00
N SER A 90 2.18 26.76 -27.18
CA SER A 90 2.46 27.77 -26.14
C SER A 90 1.63 27.57 -24.87
N VAL A 91 0.37 27.12 -25.00
CA VAL A 91 -0.49 26.86 -23.85
C VAL A 91 0.08 25.73 -23.02
N PHE A 92 0.52 24.63 -23.65
CA PHE A 92 1.13 23.49 -22.93
C PHE A 92 2.47 23.85 -22.28
N GLU A 93 3.26 24.74 -22.88
CA GLU A 93 4.51 25.27 -22.30
C GLU A 93 4.27 26.16 -21.07
N GLU A 94 3.09 26.79 -20.98
CA GLU A 94 2.64 27.50 -19.77
C GLU A 94 2.14 26.50 -18.71
N LEU A 95 1.32 25.52 -19.12
CA LEU A 95 0.70 24.54 -18.21
C LEU A 95 1.71 23.60 -17.54
N ILE A 96 2.81 23.23 -18.20
CA ILE A 96 3.83 22.35 -17.61
C ILE A 96 4.51 22.94 -16.36
N LYS A 97 4.36 24.25 -16.13
CA LYS A 97 4.88 24.96 -14.96
C LYS A 97 3.90 24.96 -13.80
N SER A 98 2.67 24.50 -14.01
CA SER A 98 1.63 24.46 -12.98
C SER A 98 1.89 23.32 -11.99
N SER A 99 1.81 23.62 -10.69
CA SER A 99 1.86 22.62 -9.62
C SER A 99 0.58 21.78 -9.51
N ASP A 100 -0.51 22.25 -10.12
CA ASP A 100 -1.86 21.68 -9.98
C ASP A 100 -2.14 20.58 -11.01
N ILE A 101 -1.26 20.42 -12.01
CA ILE A 101 -1.39 19.43 -13.09
C ILE A 101 -0.51 18.23 -12.77
N SER A 102 -1.10 17.04 -12.77
CA SER A 102 -0.40 15.77 -12.58
C SER A 102 0.23 15.30 -13.89
N ALA A 103 -0.58 15.30 -14.95
CA ALA A 103 -0.19 14.78 -16.25
C ALA A 103 -0.93 15.51 -17.38
N MET A 104 -0.34 15.45 -18.57
CA MET A 104 -1.01 15.83 -19.81
C MET A 104 -0.71 14.75 -20.84
N ASP A 105 -1.75 14.16 -21.41
CA ASP A 105 -1.60 13.15 -22.46
C ASP A 105 -2.29 13.59 -23.74
N LEU A 106 -1.89 13.02 -24.87
CA LEU A 106 -2.56 13.28 -26.14
C LEU A 106 -3.95 12.66 -26.13
N ASP A 107 -4.92 13.40 -26.68
CA ASP A 107 -6.24 12.85 -26.95
C ASP A 107 -6.18 12.06 -28.26
N VAL A 108 -5.78 10.80 -28.13
CA VAL A 108 -5.50 9.88 -29.23
C VAL A 108 -6.76 9.15 -29.70
N GLU A 109 -6.68 8.62 -30.92
CA GLU A 109 -7.76 7.83 -31.51
C GLU A 109 -7.86 6.44 -30.87
N THR A 110 -9.10 6.03 -30.63
CA THR A 110 -9.46 4.66 -30.20
C THR A 110 -9.96 3.82 -31.36
N TYR A 111 -9.98 2.50 -31.18
CA TYR A 111 -10.27 1.55 -32.24
C TYR A 111 -11.25 0.48 -31.79
N LEU A 112 -12.08 0.02 -32.72
CA LEU A 112 -12.98 -1.10 -32.51
C LEU A 112 -12.21 -2.41 -32.38
N ASP A 113 -12.61 -3.29 -31.47
CA ASP A 113 -12.22 -4.71 -31.53
C ASP A 113 -12.99 -5.39 -32.66
N ALA A 114 -12.52 -5.18 -33.88
CA ALA A 114 -13.20 -5.64 -35.08
C ALA A 114 -13.45 -7.17 -35.03
N PRO A 115 -14.67 -7.63 -35.43
CA PRO A 115 -14.97 -9.05 -35.56
C PRO A 115 -13.98 -9.75 -36.49
N LYS A 116 -13.62 -11.00 -36.17
CA LYS A 116 -12.71 -11.81 -36.98
C LYS A 116 -13.34 -12.35 -38.25
N ALA A 117 -14.63 -12.65 -38.21
CA ALA A 117 -15.38 -13.12 -39.38
C ALA A 117 -16.79 -12.57 -39.36
N LEU A 118 -17.21 -12.04 -40.51
CA LEU A 118 -18.62 -11.91 -40.87
C LEU A 118 -19.03 -13.25 -41.50
N ARG A 119 -19.85 -14.04 -40.82
CA ARG A 119 -20.38 -15.27 -41.41
C ARG A 119 -21.69 -14.91 -42.12
N SER A 120 -21.75 -15.14 -43.42
CA SER A 120 -23.02 -15.14 -44.16
C SER A 120 -23.85 -16.33 -43.68
N GLY A 121 -24.62 -16.15 -42.62
CA GLY A 121 -25.64 -17.12 -42.19
C GLY A 121 -26.93 -16.84 -42.94
N ASP A 122 -27.58 -17.90 -43.44
CA ASP A 122 -28.95 -17.82 -43.92
C ASP A 122 -29.84 -17.20 -42.84
N GLU A 123 -30.72 -16.26 -43.22
CA GLU A 123 -31.77 -15.76 -42.32
C GLU A 123 -32.63 -16.96 -41.90
N PRO A 124 -32.73 -17.28 -40.59
CA PRO A 124 -33.72 -18.25 -40.15
C PRO A 124 -35.10 -17.66 -40.46
N GLU A 125 -35.79 -18.31 -41.39
CA GLU A 125 -37.18 -18.04 -41.74
C GLU A 125 -38.04 -18.11 -40.47
N GLY A 126 -38.81 -17.05 -40.22
CA GLY A 126 -39.42 -16.71 -38.94
C GLY A 126 -39.99 -17.88 -38.13
N LYS A 127 -39.41 -18.09 -36.93
CA LYS A 127 -40.01 -18.79 -35.79
C LYS A 127 -39.46 -18.22 -34.49
N GLU A 128 -40.21 -18.39 -33.40
CA GLU A 128 -39.72 -18.29 -32.02
C GLU A 128 -38.46 -19.16 -31.86
N SER A 129 -37.28 -18.54 -31.89
CA SER A 129 -36.00 -19.22 -31.70
C SER A 129 -35.24 -18.56 -30.55
N VAL A 130 -34.43 -19.34 -29.85
CA VAL A 130 -33.54 -18.83 -28.78
C VAL A 130 -32.13 -19.11 -29.25
N GLU A 131 -31.32 -18.06 -29.36
CA GLU A 131 -29.92 -18.18 -29.78
C GLU A 131 -29.18 -19.16 -28.84
N PRO A 132 -28.45 -20.16 -29.38
CA PRO A 132 -27.83 -21.20 -28.56
C PRO A 132 -26.88 -20.66 -27.48
N GLY A 133 -26.15 -19.57 -27.76
CA GLY A 133 -25.26 -18.92 -26.79
C GLY A 133 -25.94 -18.54 -25.47
N LEU A 134 -27.21 -18.13 -25.54
CA LEU A 134 -28.00 -17.75 -24.36
C LEU A 134 -28.34 -18.96 -23.48
N ARG A 135 -28.48 -20.14 -24.10
CA ARG A 135 -28.68 -21.40 -23.37
C ARG A 135 -27.39 -21.95 -22.79
N ILE A 136 -26.27 -21.78 -23.51
CA ILE A 136 -24.94 -22.19 -23.06
C ILE A 136 -24.57 -21.57 -21.71
N ILE A 137 -24.93 -20.29 -21.52
CA ILE A 137 -24.71 -19.57 -20.25
C ILE A 137 -25.88 -19.72 -19.26
N ASN A 138 -26.85 -20.60 -19.53
CA ASN A 138 -28.02 -20.84 -18.69
C ASN A 138 -28.95 -19.63 -18.42
N ALA A 139 -28.91 -18.56 -19.23
CA ALA A 139 -29.80 -17.40 -19.05
C ALA A 139 -31.30 -17.76 -19.16
N HIS A 140 -31.61 -18.71 -20.04
CA HIS A 140 -32.98 -19.19 -20.25
C HIS A 140 -33.66 -19.78 -19.00
N LEU A 141 -32.90 -20.25 -18.01
CA LEU A 141 -33.46 -20.78 -16.76
C LEU A 141 -34.04 -19.66 -15.90
N LEU A 142 -33.45 -18.46 -15.93
CA LEU A 142 -34.03 -17.28 -15.25
C LEU A 142 -35.31 -16.81 -15.94
N TRP A 143 -35.38 -16.87 -17.27
CA TRP A 143 -36.60 -16.51 -18.00
C TRP A 143 -37.78 -17.43 -17.63
N GLN A 144 -37.52 -18.73 -17.40
CA GLN A 144 -38.53 -19.68 -16.92
C GLN A 144 -39.04 -19.33 -15.51
N MET A 145 -38.27 -18.57 -14.75
CA MET A 145 -38.64 -18.03 -13.43
C MET A 145 -39.32 -16.66 -13.52
N GLY A 146 -39.51 -16.12 -14.72
CA GLY A 146 -40.07 -14.78 -14.94
C GLY A 146 -39.06 -13.64 -14.78
N ILE A 147 -37.77 -13.94 -14.63
CA ILE A 147 -36.69 -12.95 -14.54
C ILE A 147 -36.15 -12.72 -15.95
N THR A 148 -36.34 -11.53 -16.50
CA THR A 148 -36.04 -11.23 -17.92
C THR A 148 -35.28 -9.92 -18.14
N GLY A 149 -34.86 -9.25 -17.05
CA GLY A 149 -34.16 -7.96 -17.12
C GLY A 149 -35.07 -6.74 -17.00
N ASN A 150 -36.38 -6.93 -16.79
CA ASN A 150 -37.34 -5.84 -16.69
C ASN A 150 -36.95 -4.80 -15.61
N GLY A 151 -37.07 -3.52 -15.94
CA GLY A 151 -36.73 -2.41 -15.03
C GLY A 151 -35.24 -2.10 -14.91
N VAL A 152 -34.37 -2.79 -15.66
CA VAL A 152 -32.92 -2.55 -15.69
C VAL A 152 -32.52 -1.92 -17.02
N ILE A 153 -31.50 -1.06 -16.99
CA ILE A 153 -30.89 -0.44 -18.17
C ILE A 153 -29.51 -1.06 -18.42
N VAL A 154 -29.14 -1.28 -19.67
CA VAL A 154 -27.76 -1.54 -20.11
C VAL A 154 -27.29 -0.47 -21.07
N MET A 155 -25.99 -0.27 -21.17
CA MET A 155 -25.38 0.66 -22.11
C MET A 155 -24.45 -0.04 -23.09
N GLY A 156 -24.58 0.29 -24.37
CA GLY A 156 -23.58 -0.03 -25.39
C GLY A 156 -22.71 1.20 -25.71
N GLU A 157 -21.40 1.05 -25.61
CA GLU A 157 -20.42 2.05 -26.01
C GLU A 157 -19.60 1.52 -27.20
N ASP A 158 -19.96 1.97 -28.41
CA ASP A 158 -19.61 1.26 -29.64
C ASP A 158 -19.74 2.16 -30.90
N THR A 159 -19.93 1.57 -32.07
CA THR A 159 -20.21 2.23 -33.37
C THR A 159 -21.56 2.96 -33.43
N GLY A 160 -22.38 2.80 -32.39
CA GLY A 160 -23.74 3.29 -32.31
C GLY A 160 -24.77 2.18 -32.45
N VAL A 161 -26.05 2.53 -32.55
CA VAL A 161 -27.15 1.54 -32.53
C VAL A 161 -28.25 1.94 -33.50
N ARG A 162 -28.68 0.98 -34.32
CA ARG A 162 -29.90 1.11 -35.12
C ARG A 162 -31.13 0.90 -34.24
N HIS A 163 -31.62 1.97 -33.62
CA HIS A 163 -32.75 1.90 -32.70
C HIS A 163 -34.06 1.40 -33.33
N THR A 164 -34.20 1.42 -34.64
CA THR A 164 -35.41 0.94 -35.35
C THR A 164 -35.43 -0.57 -35.59
N HIS A 165 -34.34 -1.29 -35.25
CA HIS A 165 -34.26 -2.73 -35.48
C HIS A 165 -35.29 -3.49 -34.63
N VAL A 166 -36.05 -4.41 -35.25
CA VAL A 166 -37.22 -5.07 -34.66
C VAL A 166 -36.95 -5.84 -33.36
N ALA A 167 -35.72 -6.33 -33.16
CA ALA A 167 -35.33 -7.01 -31.94
C ALA A 167 -35.10 -6.07 -30.73
N ILE A 168 -34.75 -4.79 -30.96
CA ILE A 168 -34.29 -3.90 -29.88
C ILE A 168 -35.10 -2.60 -29.79
N ALA A 169 -35.89 -2.26 -30.81
CA ALA A 169 -36.60 -0.98 -30.91
C ALA A 169 -37.55 -0.72 -29.74
N ALA A 170 -38.30 -1.73 -29.31
CA ALA A 170 -39.24 -1.60 -28.20
C ALA A 170 -38.56 -1.33 -26.85
N ARG A 171 -37.26 -1.67 -26.73
CA ARG A 171 -36.48 -1.57 -25.50
C ARG A 171 -35.57 -0.34 -25.45
N TRP A 172 -35.55 0.48 -26.49
CA TRP A 172 -34.81 1.74 -26.45
C TRP A 172 -35.40 2.64 -25.36
N ARG A 173 -34.55 3.10 -24.43
CA ARG A 173 -34.98 3.95 -23.31
C ARG A 173 -35.59 5.27 -23.79
N GLY A 174 -35.22 5.75 -24.97
CA GLY A 174 -35.76 6.98 -25.57
C GLY A 174 -37.26 6.92 -25.90
N ASN A 175 -37.87 5.74 -25.85
CA ASN A 175 -39.33 5.60 -25.93
C ASN A 175 -40.05 5.96 -24.60
N PHE A 176 -39.30 6.05 -23.50
CA PHE A 176 -39.82 6.23 -22.13
C PHE A 176 -39.23 7.46 -21.42
N ALA A 177 -38.16 8.03 -21.96
CA ALA A 177 -37.44 9.18 -21.43
C ALA A 177 -36.95 10.07 -22.59
N PRO A 178 -36.60 11.34 -22.35
CA PRO A 178 -35.99 12.21 -23.35
C PRO A 178 -34.82 11.53 -24.08
N ALA A 179 -34.73 11.73 -25.40
CA ALA A 179 -33.74 11.03 -26.24
C ALA A 179 -32.29 11.26 -25.80
N ASN A 180 -31.97 12.45 -25.27
CA ASN A 180 -30.64 12.80 -24.75
C ASN A 180 -30.27 12.09 -23.43
N GLN A 181 -31.23 11.44 -22.77
CA GLN A 181 -30.99 10.54 -21.62
C GLN A 181 -30.82 9.08 -22.06
N ALA A 182 -31.03 8.77 -23.35
CA ALA A 182 -30.97 7.41 -23.89
C ALA A 182 -29.97 7.25 -25.04
N TRP A 183 -29.47 8.35 -25.58
CA TRP A 183 -28.55 8.40 -26.70
C TRP A 183 -27.55 9.54 -26.51
N PHE A 184 -26.27 9.20 -26.60
CA PHE A 184 -25.19 10.16 -26.46
C PHE A 184 -24.20 10.05 -27.63
N ASP A 185 -24.01 11.15 -28.34
CA ASP A 185 -22.99 11.29 -29.38
C ASP A 185 -22.01 12.38 -28.91
N PRO A 186 -20.92 12.01 -28.21
CA PRO A 186 -20.00 12.97 -27.59
C PRO A 186 -19.32 13.90 -28.60
N ALA A 187 -19.20 13.50 -29.87
CA ALA A 187 -18.69 14.36 -30.94
C ALA A 187 -19.72 15.39 -31.45
N GLY A 188 -20.95 15.39 -30.91
CA GLY A 188 -22.01 16.33 -31.29
C GLY A 188 -22.64 16.04 -32.65
N GLY A 189 -22.54 14.80 -33.14
CA GLY A 189 -22.98 14.43 -34.50
C GLY A 189 -24.49 14.19 -34.63
N THR A 190 -25.06 13.36 -33.76
CA THR A 190 -26.42 12.84 -33.93
C THR A 190 -27.24 12.93 -32.65
N THR A 191 -28.48 13.42 -32.77
CA THR A 191 -29.46 13.48 -31.66
C THR A 191 -30.41 12.27 -31.64
N THR A 192 -30.37 11.44 -32.68
CA THR A 192 -31.12 10.19 -32.81
C THR A 192 -30.16 9.02 -33.00
N PRO A 193 -30.42 7.85 -32.41
CA PRO A 193 -29.53 6.70 -32.54
C PRO A 193 -29.28 6.30 -34.00
N SER A 194 -28.01 6.14 -34.31
CA SER A 194 -27.53 5.69 -35.61
C SER A 194 -26.33 4.77 -35.40
N ASP A 195 -26.11 3.83 -36.32
CA ASP A 195 -24.95 2.95 -36.33
C ASP A 195 -24.29 3.05 -37.70
N CYS A 196 -22.98 3.32 -37.75
CA CYS A 196 -22.27 3.47 -39.02
C CYS A 196 -21.65 2.16 -39.54
N ASP A 197 -21.67 1.11 -38.72
CA ASP A 197 -21.00 -0.16 -39.01
C ASP A 197 -21.96 -1.35 -38.88
N GLY A 198 -22.74 -1.40 -37.80
CA GLY A 198 -23.59 -2.54 -37.44
C GLY A 198 -23.09 -3.32 -36.22
N HIS A 199 -21.83 -3.15 -35.84
CA HIS A 199 -21.24 -3.79 -34.67
C HIS A 199 -21.98 -3.47 -33.36
N GLY A 200 -22.20 -2.19 -33.05
CA GLY A 200 -22.92 -1.78 -31.85
C GLY A 200 -24.38 -2.25 -31.81
N THR A 201 -25.06 -2.30 -32.96
CA THR A 201 -26.38 -2.92 -33.07
C THR A 201 -26.36 -4.41 -32.72
N HIS A 202 -25.27 -5.11 -33.04
CA HIS A 202 -25.08 -6.53 -32.73
C HIS A 202 -24.80 -6.78 -31.25
N THR A 203 -23.94 -5.96 -30.65
CA THR A 203 -23.63 -6.06 -29.21
C THR A 203 -24.85 -5.74 -28.35
N VAL A 204 -25.60 -4.68 -28.67
CA VAL A 204 -26.87 -4.35 -27.98
C VAL A 204 -27.93 -5.43 -28.19
N GLY A 205 -28.04 -6.00 -29.40
CA GLY A 205 -28.93 -7.13 -29.64
C GLY A 205 -28.60 -8.35 -28.77
N THR A 206 -27.31 -8.63 -28.54
CA THR A 206 -26.87 -9.74 -27.69
C THR A 206 -27.18 -9.48 -26.22
N MET A 207 -27.26 -8.21 -25.79
CA MET A 207 -27.69 -7.86 -24.45
C MET A 207 -29.21 -7.98 -24.27
N VAL A 208 -30.03 -7.43 -25.19
CA VAL A 208 -31.48 -7.21 -24.94
C VAL A 208 -32.43 -7.60 -26.08
N GLY A 209 -31.93 -8.17 -27.17
CA GLY A 209 -32.72 -8.42 -28.37
C GLY A 209 -33.81 -9.48 -28.22
N ARG A 210 -35.06 -9.08 -28.46
CA ARG A 210 -36.21 -9.97 -28.66
C ARG A 210 -37.20 -9.35 -29.63
N SER A 211 -37.48 -10.03 -30.74
CA SER A 211 -38.48 -9.58 -31.70
C SER A 211 -39.91 -9.75 -31.16
N ALA A 212 -40.87 -9.03 -31.75
CA ALA A 212 -42.30 -9.21 -31.45
C ALA A 212 -42.82 -10.64 -31.73
N ALA A 213 -42.14 -11.38 -32.63
CA ALA A 213 -42.43 -12.77 -32.94
C ALA A 213 -41.77 -13.76 -31.96
N GLY A 214 -41.17 -13.28 -30.86
CA GLY A 214 -40.57 -14.09 -29.80
C GLY A 214 -39.16 -14.62 -30.09
N ASP A 215 -38.60 -14.37 -31.28
CA ASP A 215 -37.19 -14.67 -31.58
C ASP A 215 -36.26 -13.88 -30.64
N THR A 216 -35.51 -14.59 -29.81
CA THR A 216 -34.71 -14.04 -28.71
C THR A 216 -33.23 -14.24 -28.98
N VAL A 217 -32.51 -13.13 -29.17
CA VAL A 217 -31.05 -13.07 -29.35
C VAL A 217 -30.34 -12.40 -28.16
N GLY A 218 -31.10 -11.80 -27.24
CA GLY A 218 -30.58 -11.10 -26.06
C GLY A 218 -30.66 -11.90 -24.76
N VAL A 219 -29.66 -11.72 -23.90
CA VAL A 219 -29.61 -12.34 -22.55
C VAL A 219 -30.67 -11.79 -21.60
N ALA A 220 -30.87 -10.46 -21.60
CA ALA A 220 -31.86 -9.75 -20.78
C ALA A 220 -32.92 -9.08 -21.68
N PRO A 221 -33.82 -9.88 -22.29
CA PRO A 221 -34.68 -9.43 -23.38
C PRO A 221 -35.74 -8.39 -23.00
N ASP A 222 -36.00 -8.19 -21.70
CA ASP A 222 -36.92 -7.15 -21.22
C ASP A 222 -36.21 -5.94 -20.60
N ALA A 223 -34.87 -5.96 -20.49
CA ALA A 223 -34.09 -4.80 -20.11
C ALA A 223 -34.18 -3.70 -21.18
N GLN A 224 -34.05 -2.45 -20.74
CA GLN A 224 -33.95 -1.30 -21.62
C GLN A 224 -32.49 -1.04 -21.97
N TRP A 225 -32.27 -0.31 -23.07
CA TRP A 225 -30.91 0.07 -23.46
C TRP A 225 -30.77 1.57 -23.73
N ILE A 226 -29.60 2.07 -23.38
CA ILE A 226 -29.05 3.36 -23.75
C ILE A 226 -27.75 3.13 -24.55
N ALA A 227 -27.25 4.12 -25.28
CA ALA A 227 -25.99 3.95 -26.01
C ALA A 227 -25.21 5.25 -26.16
N ALA A 228 -23.89 5.11 -26.14
CA ALA A 228 -22.96 6.16 -26.56
C ALA A 228 -22.23 5.74 -27.84
N LYS A 229 -22.20 6.65 -28.82
CA LYS A 229 -21.52 6.45 -30.11
C LYS A 229 -20.12 7.03 -30.04
N THR A 230 -19.16 6.22 -29.62
CA THR A 230 -17.78 6.68 -29.38
C THR A 230 -16.81 6.27 -30.49
N ILE A 231 -17.15 5.30 -31.34
CA ILE A 231 -16.25 4.84 -32.42
C ILE A 231 -16.51 5.55 -33.75
N CYS A 232 -17.78 5.65 -34.16
CA CYS A 232 -18.14 6.14 -35.49
C CYS A 232 -18.08 7.67 -35.65
N SER A 233 -18.24 8.43 -34.56
CA SER A 233 -18.19 9.89 -34.56
C SER A 233 -17.26 10.34 -33.44
N GLY A 234 -15.99 10.60 -33.79
CA GLY A 234 -14.98 11.08 -32.86
C GLY A 234 -14.45 9.99 -31.94
N ASN A 235 -13.80 8.97 -32.51
CA ASN A 235 -13.00 8.01 -31.76
C ASN A 235 -11.86 8.73 -31.04
N SER A 236 -12.05 9.03 -29.75
CA SER A 236 -11.03 9.66 -28.91
C SER A 236 -11.22 9.30 -27.45
N VAL A 237 -10.12 9.30 -26.69
CA VAL A 237 -10.15 9.03 -25.25
C VAL A 237 -11.09 10.00 -24.51
N SER A 238 -11.07 11.28 -24.88
CA SER A 238 -11.97 12.30 -24.30
C SER A 238 -13.45 11.99 -24.50
N ASN A 239 -13.83 11.41 -25.64
CA ASN A 239 -15.21 11.05 -25.93
C ASN A 239 -15.67 9.81 -25.17
N HIS A 240 -14.76 8.86 -24.93
CA HIS A 240 -15.02 7.75 -23.99
C HIS A 240 -15.22 8.27 -22.56
N ILE A 241 -14.35 9.16 -22.06
CA ILE A 241 -14.51 9.80 -20.74
C ILE A 241 -15.87 10.50 -20.65
N ALA A 242 -16.27 11.24 -21.69
CA ALA A 242 -17.57 11.90 -21.75
C ALA A 242 -18.73 10.88 -21.68
N ALA A 243 -18.62 9.74 -22.35
CA ALA A 243 -19.63 8.69 -22.37
C ALA A 243 -19.79 8.02 -21.00
N PHE A 244 -18.70 7.65 -20.34
CA PHE A 244 -18.74 7.11 -18.97
C PHE A 244 -19.31 8.12 -17.96
N GLN A 245 -18.91 9.39 -18.08
CA GLN A 245 -19.47 10.47 -17.25
C GLN A 245 -20.98 10.62 -17.45
N TRP A 246 -21.44 10.60 -18.71
CA TRP A 246 -22.85 10.67 -19.04
C TRP A 246 -23.61 9.45 -18.50
N ALA A 247 -23.05 8.24 -18.61
CA ALA A 247 -23.66 7.02 -18.09
C ALA A 247 -23.94 7.08 -16.58
N MET A 248 -23.09 7.78 -15.82
CA MET A 248 -23.26 7.96 -14.39
C MET A 248 -24.36 8.99 -14.04
N ASN A 249 -24.71 9.91 -14.94
CA ASN A 249 -25.71 10.94 -14.68
C ASN A 249 -26.42 11.40 -15.98
N PRO A 250 -27.20 10.52 -16.65
CA PRO A 250 -27.72 10.82 -18.00
C PRO A 250 -28.70 12.00 -18.05
N ASP A 251 -29.47 12.23 -16.99
CA ASP A 251 -30.41 13.36 -16.90
C ASP A 251 -29.83 14.63 -16.27
N GLY A 252 -28.59 14.55 -15.74
CA GLY A 252 -27.92 15.66 -15.07
C GLY A 252 -28.30 15.83 -13.59
N ASN A 253 -29.16 14.98 -13.04
CA ASN A 253 -29.54 14.96 -11.63
C ASN A 253 -28.90 13.78 -10.88
N ALA A 254 -27.87 14.06 -10.08
CA ALA A 254 -27.20 13.03 -9.26
C ALA A 254 -28.12 12.31 -8.25
N GLY A 255 -29.31 12.86 -7.97
CA GLY A 255 -30.31 12.25 -7.11
C GLY A 255 -31.14 11.14 -7.77
N THR A 256 -31.03 10.94 -9.08
CA THR A 256 -31.75 9.89 -9.83
C THR A 256 -30.77 8.82 -10.27
N ILE A 257 -31.00 7.57 -9.84
CA ILE A 257 -30.18 6.42 -10.25
C ILE A 257 -30.91 5.50 -11.22
N THR A 258 -32.21 5.71 -11.42
CA THR A 258 -33.06 4.83 -12.23
C THR A 258 -32.81 4.95 -13.74
N ASP A 259 -32.03 5.95 -14.13
CA ASP A 259 -31.55 6.22 -15.48
C ASP A 259 -30.10 5.75 -15.70
N MET A 260 -29.38 5.35 -14.65
CA MET A 260 -28.04 4.74 -14.77
C MET A 260 -28.12 3.31 -15.31
N PRO A 261 -27.20 2.90 -16.21
CA PRO A 261 -27.11 1.52 -16.65
C PRO A 261 -26.54 0.63 -15.54
N ALA A 262 -27.03 -0.61 -15.44
CA ALA A 262 -26.44 -1.63 -14.57
C ALA A 262 -25.09 -2.14 -15.09
N ALA A 263 -24.91 -2.13 -16.42
CA ALA A 263 -23.68 -2.53 -17.08
C ALA A 263 -23.41 -1.69 -18.33
N ILE A 264 -22.13 -1.40 -18.57
CA ILE A 264 -21.64 -0.78 -19.80
C ILE A 264 -20.81 -1.83 -20.55
N ASN A 265 -21.25 -2.20 -21.75
CA ASN A 265 -20.52 -3.07 -22.65
C ASN A 265 -19.59 -2.26 -23.55
N ASN A 266 -18.31 -2.63 -23.52
CA ASN A 266 -17.24 -1.99 -24.28
C ASN A 266 -16.57 -3.01 -25.22
N SER A 267 -16.41 -2.65 -26.49
CA SER A 267 -15.78 -3.49 -27.50
C SER A 267 -14.79 -2.71 -28.35
N TRP A 268 -13.95 -1.94 -27.67
CA TRP A 268 -12.94 -1.06 -28.24
C TRP A 268 -11.65 -1.13 -27.44
N TYR A 269 -10.56 -0.64 -28.02
CA TYR A 269 -9.25 -0.55 -27.39
C TYR A 269 -8.53 0.75 -27.76
N GLU A 270 -7.50 1.10 -26.98
CA GLU A 270 -6.61 2.22 -27.25
C GLU A 270 -5.16 1.69 -27.31
N PRO A 271 -4.46 1.77 -28.46
CA PRO A 271 -3.18 1.09 -28.66
C PRO A 271 -1.94 1.79 -28.09
N SER A 272 -2.04 3.05 -27.69
CA SER A 272 -0.90 3.90 -27.34
C SER A 272 -0.78 4.21 -25.85
N THR A 273 -1.65 3.63 -25.01
CA THR A 273 -1.67 3.82 -23.57
C THR A 273 -0.38 3.27 -22.97
N VAL A 274 0.43 4.15 -22.39
CA VAL A 274 1.72 3.78 -21.79
C VAL A 274 1.63 3.45 -20.29
N ASN A 275 0.51 3.81 -19.64
CA ASN A 275 0.30 3.63 -18.21
C ASN A 275 -1.17 3.23 -17.91
N GLU A 276 -1.66 2.13 -18.49
CA GLU A 276 -3.04 1.67 -18.23
C GLU A 276 -3.23 1.29 -16.75
N CYS A 277 -2.18 0.74 -16.12
CA CYS A 277 -2.23 0.11 -14.80
C CYS A 277 -2.27 1.08 -13.62
N ASN A 278 -1.70 2.28 -13.77
CA ASN A 278 -1.67 3.30 -12.71
C ASN A 278 -2.06 4.69 -13.25
N GLY A 279 -2.73 4.72 -14.40
CA GLY A 279 -3.10 5.94 -15.09
C GLY A 279 -4.60 6.20 -15.06
N GLU A 280 -5.02 7.02 -16.01
CA GLU A 280 -6.29 7.72 -15.91
C GLU A 280 -7.50 6.86 -16.29
N PHE A 281 -7.28 5.84 -17.13
CA PHE A 281 -8.29 4.80 -17.37
C PHE A 281 -8.63 4.03 -16.09
N ARG A 282 -7.64 3.73 -15.23
CA ARG A 282 -7.89 3.09 -13.94
C ARG A 282 -8.76 3.96 -13.05
N ASN A 283 -8.44 5.26 -12.93
CA ASN A 283 -9.24 6.20 -12.16
C ASN A 283 -10.67 6.32 -12.70
N LEU A 284 -10.82 6.38 -14.02
CA LEU A 284 -12.12 6.47 -14.70
C LEU A 284 -13.00 5.27 -14.39
N PHE A 285 -12.47 4.07 -14.59
CA PHE A 285 -13.25 2.85 -14.40
C PHE A 285 -13.55 2.60 -12.93
N ASN A 286 -12.61 2.89 -12.02
CA ASN A 286 -12.86 2.79 -10.58
C ASN A 286 -13.97 3.76 -10.15
N ALA A 287 -14.04 4.99 -10.69
CA ALA A 287 -15.12 5.93 -10.40
C ALA A 287 -16.50 5.46 -10.86
N VAL A 288 -16.58 4.90 -12.07
CA VAL A 288 -17.83 4.35 -12.61
C VAL A 288 -18.29 3.13 -11.82
N GLU A 289 -17.37 2.22 -11.48
CA GLU A 289 -17.69 1.03 -10.70
C GLU A 289 -18.06 1.35 -9.23
N ALA A 290 -17.41 2.35 -8.63
CA ALA A 290 -17.74 2.85 -7.29
C ALA A 290 -19.17 3.43 -7.23
N ALA A 291 -19.68 4.00 -8.32
CA ALA A 291 -21.08 4.42 -8.41
C ALA A 291 -22.06 3.23 -8.54
N GLY A 292 -21.54 2.01 -8.71
CA GLY A 292 -22.30 0.76 -8.74
C GLY A 292 -22.57 0.21 -10.14
N ILE A 293 -21.99 0.79 -11.20
CA ILE A 293 -22.18 0.36 -12.60
C ILE A 293 -21.13 -0.70 -12.94
N ALA A 294 -21.53 -1.83 -13.55
CA ALA A 294 -20.56 -2.82 -14.02
C ALA A 294 -19.90 -2.39 -15.33
N ILE A 295 -18.57 -2.43 -15.38
CA ILE A 295 -17.83 -2.29 -16.64
C ILE A 295 -17.48 -3.67 -17.17
N VAL A 296 -17.83 -3.93 -18.43
CA VAL A 296 -17.56 -5.18 -19.14
C VAL A 296 -16.88 -4.87 -20.46
N PHE A 297 -15.75 -5.53 -20.72
CA PHE A 297 -14.93 -5.36 -21.90
C PHE A 297 -14.75 -6.67 -22.67
N SER A 298 -14.67 -6.59 -23.99
CA SER A 298 -14.15 -7.68 -24.84
C SER A 298 -12.66 -7.90 -24.54
N ALA A 299 -12.16 -9.13 -24.39
CA ALA A 299 -10.73 -9.33 -24.11
C ALA A 299 -9.78 -8.85 -25.22
N GLY A 300 -10.29 -8.74 -26.46
CA GLY A 300 -9.51 -8.47 -27.65
C GLY A 300 -9.38 -9.71 -28.54
N ASN A 301 -9.01 -9.48 -29.80
CA ASN A 301 -9.00 -10.53 -30.83
C ASN A 301 -7.57 -10.83 -31.32
N SER A 302 -6.57 -10.75 -30.43
CA SER A 302 -5.14 -10.87 -30.76
C SER A 302 -4.48 -12.16 -30.27
N GLY A 303 -5.28 -13.13 -29.83
CA GLY A 303 -4.80 -14.47 -29.48
C GLY A 303 -4.20 -15.24 -30.68
N PRO A 304 -3.58 -16.42 -30.43
CA PRO A 304 -3.61 -17.21 -29.19
C PRO A 304 -2.39 -17.00 -28.28
N ASN A 305 -1.55 -16.02 -28.56
CA ASN A 305 -0.34 -15.77 -27.76
C ASN A 305 -0.70 -15.22 -26.36
N ALA A 306 0.18 -15.45 -25.40
CA ALA A 306 0.06 -14.90 -24.05
C ALA A 306 0.18 -13.36 -24.06
N SER A 307 -0.43 -12.71 -23.05
CA SER A 307 -0.43 -11.26 -22.85
C SER A 307 -0.89 -10.47 -24.08
N THR A 308 -1.99 -10.92 -24.68
CA THR A 308 -2.61 -10.32 -25.87
C THR A 308 -3.89 -9.55 -25.56
N ILE A 309 -4.25 -9.41 -24.28
CA ILE A 309 -5.34 -8.55 -23.83
C ILE A 309 -5.05 -7.12 -24.27
N THR A 310 -5.98 -6.54 -25.03
CA THR A 310 -5.84 -5.19 -25.57
C THR A 310 -6.10 -4.15 -24.49
N MET A 311 -5.40 -3.02 -24.53
CA MET A 311 -5.53 -1.94 -23.54
C MET A 311 -6.84 -1.16 -23.74
N PRO A 312 -7.44 -0.56 -22.68
CA PRO A 312 -6.96 -0.45 -21.30
C PRO A 312 -7.39 -1.63 -20.38
N LYS A 313 -7.69 -2.80 -20.95
CA LYS A 313 -8.48 -3.85 -20.31
C LYS A 313 -7.65 -4.76 -19.40
N ASN A 314 -6.34 -4.52 -19.30
CA ASN A 314 -5.45 -5.22 -18.37
C ASN A 314 -5.57 -4.72 -16.93
N ILE A 315 -6.24 -3.59 -16.70
CA ILE A 315 -6.50 -3.04 -15.37
C ILE A 315 -7.13 -4.12 -14.48
N ASN A 316 -6.58 -4.28 -13.28
CA ASN A 316 -6.86 -5.37 -12.33
C ASN A 316 -6.80 -4.85 -10.88
N THR A 317 -7.49 -3.74 -10.61
CA THR A 317 -7.57 -3.15 -9.24
C THR A 317 -8.18 -4.14 -8.23
N ASP A 318 -9.13 -4.95 -8.69
CA ASP A 318 -9.68 -6.10 -7.99
C ASP A 318 -9.95 -7.23 -8.99
N GLU A 319 -10.47 -8.37 -8.52
CA GLU A 319 -10.69 -9.59 -9.29
C GLU A 319 -11.66 -9.45 -10.47
N VAL A 320 -12.56 -8.46 -10.45
CA VAL A 320 -13.57 -8.27 -11.51
C VAL A 320 -13.62 -6.84 -12.04
N ASN A 321 -12.78 -5.92 -11.57
CA ASN A 321 -12.67 -4.56 -12.07
C ASN A 321 -12.26 -4.57 -13.55
N VAL A 322 -13.00 -3.83 -14.39
CA VAL A 322 -12.77 -3.83 -15.86
C VAL A 322 -12.78 -5.26 -16.41
N LEU A 323 -13.87 -5.97 -16.15
CA LEU A 323 -14.01 -7.39 -16.45
C LEU A 323 -13.87 -7.65 -17.96
N ALA A 324 -12.79 -8.30 -18.35
CA ALA A 324 -12.47 -8.72 -19.71
C ALA A 324 -13.06 -10.10 -20.00
N VAL A 325 -13.68 -10.26 -21.17
CA VAL A 325 -14.41 -11.48 -21.53
C VAL A 325 -13.75 -12.19 -22.72
N GLY A 326 -13.32 -13.43 -22.48
CA GLY A 326 -12.83 -14.35 -23.51
C GLY A 326 -13.94 -14.95 -24.37
N ALA A 327 -13.61 -15.34 -25.60
CA ALA A 327 -14.56 -15.92 -26.54
C ALA A 327 -14.41 -17.44 -26.64
N ILE A 328 -15.48 -18.19 -26.40
CA ILE A 328 -15.56 -19.61 -26.72
C ILE A 328 -16.38 -19.87 -27.98
N ASP A 329 -16.07 -21.00 -28.62
CA ASP A 329 -16.89 -21.62 -29.65
C ASP A 329 -18.02 -22.44 -29.01
N GLY A 330 -19.23 -21.87 -29.06
CA GLY A 330 -20.41 -22.49 -28.49
C GLY A 330 -20.79 -23.82 -29.15
N ALA A 331 -20.50 -24.00 -30.45
CA ALA A 331 -20.78 -25.26 -31.13
C ALA A 331 -19.82 -26.35 -30.66
N GLN A 332 -18.54 -26.04 -30.46
CA GLN A 332 -17.59 -26.98 -29.87
C GLN A 332 -17.97 -27.37 -28.45
N TRP A 333 -18.41 -26.40 -27.65
CA TRP A 333 -18.91 -26.65 -26.30
C TRP A 333 -20.09 -27.62 -26.28
N LEU A 334 -21.12 -27.37 -27.11
CA LEU A 334 -22.30 -28.22 -27.21
C LEU A 334 -21.95 -29.64 -27.71
N ASN A 335 -20.88 -29.79 -28.49
CA ASN A 335 -20.36 -31.08 -28.94
C ASN A 335 -19.47 -31.78 -27.89
N GLY A 336 -19.41 -31.27 -26.66
CA GLY A 336 -18.69 -31.88 -25.54
C GLY A 336 -17.19 -31.59 -25.51
N SER A 337 -16.72 -30.58 -26.25
CA SER A 337 -15.31 -30.16 -26.17
C SER A 337 -14.98 -29.61 -24.79
N SER A 338 -13.90 -30.11 -24.19
CA SER A 338 -13.32 -29.56 -22.96
C SER A 338 -12.36 -28.39 -23.22
N ASN A 339 -12.14 -28.01 -24.49
CA ASN A 339 -11.29 -26.89 -24.88
C ASN A 339 -11.93 -26.04 -25.98
N PRO A 340 -13.08 -25.38 -25.72
CA PRO A 340 -13.81 -24.62 -26.73
C PRO A 340 -13.29 -23.18 -26.97
N ILE A 341 -12.16 -22.74 -26.40
CA ILE A 341 -11.66 -21.37 -26.57
C ILE A 341 -11.41 -21.05 -28.05
N ALA A 342 -11.87 -19.89 -28.51
CA ALA A 342 -11.60 -19.42 -29.85
C ALA A 342 -10.10 -19.07 -30.01
N SER A 343 -9.50 -19.46 -31.13
CA SER A 343 -8.05 -19.23 -31.36
C SER A 343 -7.67 -17.75 -31.37
N PHE A 344 -8.58 -16.88 -31.80
CA PHE A 344 -8.36 -15.43 -31.81
C PHE A 344 -8.56 -14.76 -30.44
N SER A 345 -9.19 -15.44 -29.47
CA SER A 345 -9.48 -14.84 -28.17
C SER A 345 -8.18 -14.45 -27.50
N SER A 346 -8.03 -13.16 -27.17
CA SER A 346 -6.89 -12.67 -26.42
C SER A 346 -6.80 -13.35 -25.04
N ARG A 347 -5.56 -13.46 -24.55
CA ARG A 347 -5.18 -14.25 -23.37
C ARG A 347 -4.26 -13.45 -22.47
N GLY A 348 -4.33 -13.73 -21.17
CA GLY A 348 -3.38 -13.23 -20.19
C GLY A 348 -2.01 -13.91 -20.31
N PRO A 349 -1.12 -13.72 -19.33
CA PRO A 349 -1.34 -12.95 -18.09
C PRO A 349 -1.51 -11.45 -18.34
N SER A 350 -2.12 -10.75 -17.38
CA SER A 350 -2.24 -9.30 -17.37
C SER A 350 -0.87 -8.62 -17.46
N THR A 351 -0.76 -7.57 -18.26
CA THR A 351 0.42 -6.70 -18.34
C THR A 351 0.59 -5.80 -17.11
N CYS A 352 -0.47 -5.65 -16.29
CA CYS A 352 -0.44 -4.85 -15.06
C CYS A 352 0.19 -5.57 -13.86
N GLY A 353 0.66 -6.80 -14.03
CA GLY A 353 1.25 -7.59 -12.96
C GLY A 353 0.18 -8.10 -11.98
N GLY A 354 0.53 -8.20 -10.70
CA GLY A 354 -0.32 -8.80 -9.67
C GLY A 354 0.09 -10.24 -9.33
N THR A 355 -0.59 -10.81 -8.33
CA THR A 355 -0.41 -12.20 -7.92
C THR A 355 -1.76 -12.90 -7.84
N GLY A 356 -1.74 -14.22 -8.00
CA GLY A 356 -2.95 -15.04 -8.06
C GLY A 356 -3.95 -14.59 -9.13
N SER A 357 -5.23 -14.47 -8.77
CA SER A 357 -6.32 -14.10 -9.69
C SER A 357 -6.09 -12.75 -10.38
N LEU A 358 -5.40 -11.79 -9.73
CA LEU A 358 -5.11 -10.50 -10.35
C LEU A 358 -4.15 -10.60 -11.55
N LEU A 359 -3.35 -11.66 -11.67
CA LEU A 359 -2.49 -11.89 -12.83
C LEU A 359 -3.27 -12.48 -14.03
N ILE A 360 -4.48 -12.99 -13.79
CA ILE A 360 -5.25 -13.72 -14.80
C ILE A 360 -6.17 -12.78 -15.57
N LYS A 361 -6.09 -12.88 -16.90
CA LYS A 361 -7.06 -12.31 -17.83
C LYS A 361 -7.26 -13.31 -18.98
N PRO A 362 -8.42 -13.32 -19.67
CA PRO A 362 -9.67 -12.67 -19.25
C PRO A 362 -10.15 -13.22 -17.89
N GLU A 363 -11.03 -12.51 -17.19
CA GLU A 363 -11.60 -12.98 -15.93
C GLU A 363 -12.59 -14.13 -16.13
N VAL A 364 -13.35 -14.07 -17.21
CA VAL A 364 -14.35 -15.09 -17.57
C VAL A 364 -14.44 -15.22 -19.08
N SER A 365 -15.15 -16.26 -19.53
CA SER A 365 -15.43 -16.49 -20.94
C SER A 365 -16.91 -16.64 -21.21
N ALA A 366 -17.32 -16.29 -22.44
CA ALA A 366 -18.69 -16.43 -22.92
C ALA A 366 -18.71 -16.78 -24.43
N PRO A 367 -19.86 -17.20 -24.99
CA PRO A 367 -19.97 -17.50 -26.42
C PRO A 367 -19.58 -16.30 -27.29
N GLY A 368 -18.61 -16.50 -28.19
CA GLY A 368 -18.09 -15.43 -29.06
C GLY A 368 -17.78 -15.89 -30.49
N VAL A 369 -18.23 -17.08 -30.89
CA VAL A 369 -18.07 -17.60 -32.25
C VAL A 369 -19.44 -17.93 -32.82
N ASN A 370 -19.70 -17.50 -34.05
CA ASN A 370 -20.94 -17.67 -34.79
C ASN A 370 -22.16 -17.09 -34.07
N VAL A 371 -22.00 -16.03 -33.29
CA VAL A 371 -23.07 -15.46 -32.47
C VAL A 371 -24.03 -14.69 -33.37
N ARG A 372 -25.29 -15.14 -33.43
CA ARG A 372 -26.35 -14.42 -34.16
C ARG A 372 -26.93 -13.30 -33.31
N SER A 373 -27.06 -12.11 -33.88
CA SER A 373 -27.74 -10.98 -33.25
C SER A 373 -28.25 -9.99 -34.29
N SER A 374 -28.96 -8.94 -33.86
CA SER A 374 -29.39 -7.83 -34.71
C SER A 374 -28.20 -7.15 -35.39
N TYR A 375 -28.40 -6.56 -36.56
CA TYR A 375 -27.33 -5.90 -37.30
C TYR A 375 -27.78 -4.56 -37.89
N GLY A 376 -26.83 -3.68 -38.17
CA GLY A 376 -27.11 -2.29 -38.58
C GLY A 376 -27.63 -2.12 -40.00
N SER A 377 -27.55 -3.14 -40.87
CA SER A 377 -27.84 -3.01 -42.31
C SER A 377 -29.34 -2.88 -42.65
N GLY A 378 -30.24 -3.40 -41.82
CA GLY A 378 -31.71 -3.36 -42.01
C GLY A 378 -32.48 -3.33 -40.68
N ASP A 379 -33.76 -2.95 -40.70
CA ASP A 379 -34.59 -3.01 -39.47
C ASP A 379 -34.90 -4.47 -39.07
N ASN A 380 -34.73 -5.41 -39.99
CA ASN A 380 -34.93 -6.84 -39.78
C ASN A 380 -33.64 -7.65 -39.97
N SER A 381 -32.49 -7.00 -40.14
CA SER A 381 -31.26 -7.70 -40.49
C SER A 381 -30.60 -8.33 -39.28
N TYR A 382 -30.27 -9.61 -39.38
CA TYR A 382 -29.43 -10.31 -38.41
C TYR A 382 -28.09 -10.67 -39.05
N SER A 383 -27.06 -10.87 -38.23
CA SER A 383 -25.74 -11.32 -38.69
C SER A 383 -25.09 -12.26 -37.68
N ASN A 384 -24.23 -13.16 -38.17
CA ASN A 384 -23.43 -14.06 -37.35
C ASN A 384 -21.99 -13.57 -37.31
N LEU A 385 -21.51 -13.23 -36.11
CA LEU A 385 -20.19 -12.64 -35.91
C LEU A 385 -19.30 -13.51 -35.01
N ASP A 386 -17.99 -13.44 -35.27
CA ASP A 386 -16.94 -14.03 -34.45
C ASP A 386 -16.12 -12.92 -33.78
N GLY A 387 -16.02 -12.91 -32.45
CA GLY A 387 -15.20 -11.97 -31.71
C GLY A 387 -15.44 -12.02 -30.20
N THR A 388 -14.45 -11.58 -29.42
CA THR A 388 -14.66 -11.29 -27.98
C THR A 388 -15.69 -10.18 -27.76
N SER A 389 -15.90 -9.33 -28.76
CA SER A 389 -16.96 -8.33 -28.83
C SER A 389 -18.37 -8.92 -28.86
N MET A 390 -18.53 -10.21 -29.20
CA MET A 390 -19.80 -10.93 -29.09
C MET A 390 -19.91 -11.67 -27.74
N ALA A 391 -18.78 -11.97 -27.10
CA ALA A 391 -18.75 -12.60 -25.79
C ALA A 391 -19.05 -11.60 -24.65
N ALA A 392 -18.44 -10.41 -24.68
CA ALA A 392 -18.68 -9.35 -23.69
C ALA A 392 -20.17 -9.00 -23.47
N PRO A 393 -20.99 -8.79 -24.52
CA PRO A 393 -22.40 -8.44 -24.32
C PRO A 393 -23.23 -9.58 -23.73
N HIS A 394 -22.79 -10.85 -23.80
CA HIS A 394 -23.43 -11.92 -23.03
C HIS A 394 -23.29 -11.67 -21.52
N VAL A 395 -22.12 -11.22 -21.07
CA VAL A 395 -21.85 -10.91 -19.65
C VAL A 395 -22.56 -9.63 -19.23
N ALA A 396 -22.53 -8.57 -20.04
CA ALA A 396 -23.26 -7.33 -19.73
C ALA A 396 -24.79 -7.57 -19.63
N GLY A 397 -25.34 -8.38 -20.54
CA GLY A 397 -26.73 -8.82 -20.46
C GLY A 397 -27.02 -9.72 -19.25
N ALA A 398 -26.08 -10.60 -18.86
CA ALA A 398 -26.20 -11.41 -17.65
C ALA A 398 -26.23 -10.55 -16.38
N VAL A 399 -25.39 -9.50 -16.31
CA VAL A 399 -25.42 -8.53 -15.21
C VAL A 399 -26.80 -7.89 -15.10
N ALA A 400 -27.39 -7.45 -16.23
CA ALA A 400 -28.72 -6.86 -16.22
C ALA A 400 -29.83 -7.84 -15.80
N LEU A 401 -29.73 -9.10 -16.25
CA LEU A 401 -30.66 -10.15 -15.90
C LEU A 401 -30.64 -10.41 -14.38
N LEU A 402 -29.46 -10.55 -13.80
CA LEU A 402 -29.28 -10.74 -12.35
C LEU A 402 -29.66 -9.49 -11.55
N LYS A 403 -29.32 -8.28 -12.03
CA LYS A 403 -29.70 -7.02 -11.38
C LYS A 403 -31.21 -6.85 -11.28
N SER A 404 -31.98 -7.39 -12.23
CA SER A 404 -33.45 -7.37 -12.17
C SER A 404 -34.02 -8.25 -11.05
N ALA A 405 -33.30 -9.32 -10.67
CA ALA A 405 -33.64 -10.15 -9.51
C ALA A 405 -33.08 -9.57 -8.20
N PHE A 406 -31.93 -8.90 -8.25
CA PHE A 406 -31.21 -8.37 -7.09
C PHE A 406 -30.93 -6.87 -7.22
N PRO A 407 -31.97 -6.01 -7.18
CA PRO A 407 -31.83 -4.58 -7.47
C PRO A 407 -30.95 -3.82 -6.48
N SER A 408 -30.75 -4.35 -5.27
CA SER A 408 -29.90 -3.74 -4.23
C SER A 408 -28.39 -3.97 -4.43
N LEU A 409 -27.98 -4.91 -5.29
CA LEU A 409 -26.57 -5.28 -5.45
C LEU A 409 -25.84 -4.36 -6.43
N THR A 410 -24.55 -4.08 -6.19
CA THR A 410 -23.72 -3.32 -7.13
C THR A 410 -23.32 -4.17 -8.34
N GLY A 411 -22.88 -3.51 -9.42
CA GLY A 411 -22.30 -4.19 -10.57
C GLY A 411 -21.12 -5.09 -10.18
N HIS A 412 -20.26 -4.65 -9.26
CA HIS A 412 -19.16 -5.46 -8.73
C HIS A 412 -19.66 -6.77 -8.08
N GLN A 413 -20.65 -6.71 -7.18
CA GLN A 413 -21.19 -7.91 -6.52
C GLN A 413 -21.79 -8.92 -7.51
N ILE A 414 -22.44 -8.44 -8.57
CA ILE A 414 -23.01 -9.30 -9.62
C ILE A 414 -21.91 -9.89 -10.51
N LYS A 415 -20.89 -9.10 -10.87
CA LYS A 415 -19.71 -9.61 -11.61
C LYS A 415 -18.98 -10.69 -10.81
N MET A 416 -18.79 -10.50 -9.50
CA MET A 416 -18.22 -11.52 -8.61
C MET A 416 -19.04 -12.82 -8.62
N ALA A 417 -20.38 -12.74 -8.67
CA ALA A 417 -21.21 -13.94 -8.78
C ALA A 417 -20.99 -14.71 -10.08
N LEU A 418 -20.95 -14.00 -11.20
CA LEU A 418 -20.69 -14.58 -12.51
C LEU A 418 -19.28 -15.17 -12.60
N TYR A 419 -18.31 -14.50 -12.00
CA TYR A 419 -16.94 -14.98 -11.87
C TYR A 419 -16.88 -16.26 -11.03
N GLU A 420 -17.33 -16.24 -9.78
CA GLU A 420 -17.20 -17.39 -8.85
C GLU A 420 -17.97 -18.65 -9.26
N THR A 421 -19.03 -18.49 -10.04
CA THR A 421 -19.86 -19.61 -10.52
C THR A 421 -19.53 -20.03 -11.94
N ALA A 422 -18.56 -19.38 -12.58
CA ALA A 422 -18.10 -19.76 -13.89
C ALA A 422 -17.68 -21.23 -13.89
N ARG A 423 -18.10 -21.95 -14.92
CA ARG A 423 -17.76 -23.34 -15.11
C ARG A 423 -16.31 -23.42 -15.58
N ASP A 424 -15.46 -23.96 -14.73
CA ASP A 424 -14.04 -24.22 -14.99
C ASP A 424 -13.85 -25.01 -16.32
N LEU A 425 -12.97 -24.48 -17.18
CA LEU A 425 -12.59 -25.01 -18.48
C LEU A 425 -11.08 -24.87 -18.64
N GLY A 426 -10.46 -25.79 -19.38
CA GLY A 426 -9.02 -25.76 -19.59
C GLY A 426 -8.25 -26.44 -18.45
N ALA A 427 -7.26 -25.75 -17.92
CA ALA A 427 -6.49 -26.26 -16.78
C ALA A 427 -7.36 -26.16 -15.52
N ALA A 428 -7.24 -27.11 -14.59
CA ALA A 428 -8.05 -27.06 -13.37
C ALA A 428 -7.77 -25.79 -12.56
N GLY A 429 -8.83 -25.06 -12.21
CA GLY A 429 -8.74 -23.76 -11.58
C GLY A 429 -8.65 -22.62 -12.60
N GLU A 430 -8.34 -21.42 -12.10
CA GLU A 430 -8.32 -20.24 -12.95
C GLU A 430 -7.11 -20.21 -13.89
N ASP A 431 -7.31 -19.88 -15.18
CA ASP A 431 -6.25 -19.88 -16.19
C ASP A 431 -6.32 -18.72 -17.20
N ASN A 432 -5.21 -18.45 -17.90
CA ASN A 432 -5.07 -17.32 -18.83
C ASN A 432 -5.78 -17.50 -20.18
N ASN A 433 -6.52 -18.59 -20.40
CA ASN A 433 -7.34 -18.78 -21.58
C ASN A 433 -8.82 -18.49 -21.27
N TYR A 434 -9.33 -19.08 -20.19
CA TYR A 434 -10.75 -19.04 -19.84
C TYR A 434 -11.07 -18.11 -18.68
N GLY A 435 -10.06 -17.63 -17.97
CA GLY A 435 -10.23 -17.01 -16.66
C GLY A 435 -10.70 -18.03 -15.66
N ARG A 436 -11.75 -17.66 -14.91
CA ARG A 436 -12.48 -18.54 -14.00
C ARG A 436 -13.35 -19.57 -14.74
N GLY A 437 -13.60 -19.36 -16.04
CA GLY A 437 -14.32 -20.30 -16.88
C GLY A 437 -15.46 -19.68 -17.69
N LEU A 438 -16.34 -20.53 -18.21
CA LEU A 438 -17.55 -20.12 -18.91
C LEU A 438 -18.63 -19.65 -17.93
N ILE A 439 -19.15 -18.44 -18.07
CA ILE A 439 -20.19 -17.92 -17.16
C ILE A 439 -21.45 -18.81 -17.13
N ASP A 440 -22.02 -18.98 -15.95
CA ASP A 440 -23.28 -19.68 -15.73
C ASP A 440 -24.24 -18.77 -14.95
N VAL A 441 -25.19 -18.17 -15.67
CA VAL A 441 -26.10 -17.16 -15.12
C VAL A 441 -27.06 -17.76 -14.10
N TYR A 442 -27.45 -19.03 -14.26
CA TYR A 442 -28.32 -19.70 -13.30
C TYR A 442 -27.55 -20.09 -12.03
N ALA A 443 -26.30 -20.54 -12.17
CA ALA A 443 -25.45 -20.77 -11.02
C ALA A 443 -25.17 -19.45 -10.27
N ALA A 444 -24.91 -18.35 -10.98
CA ALA A 444 -24.76 -17.01 -10.38
C ALA A 444 -26.06 -16.55 -9.68
N TYR A 445 -27.22 -16.74 -10.31
CA TYR A 445 -28.51 -16.48 -9.69
C TYR A 445 -28.68 -17.31 -8.42
N ASN A 446 -28.41 -18.62 -8.49
CA ASN A 446 -28.50 -19.48 -7.33
C ASN A 446 -27.54 -18.99 -6.28
N LEU A 447 -26.30 -18.64 -6.59
CA LEU A 447 -25.37 -18.12 -5.59
C LEU A 447 -25.87 -16.84 -4.91
N LEU A 448 -26.52 -15.95 -5.65
CA LEU A 448 -27.10 -14.71 -5.13
C LEU A 448 -28.44 -14.91 -4.41
N ALA A 449 -29.24 -15.90 -4.82
CA ALA A 449 -30.52 -16.28 -4.22
C ALA A 449 -30.33 -17.21 -3.03
N SER A 450 -29.24 -17.97 -3.06
CA SER A 450 -28.83 -18.95 -2.09
C SER A 450 -28.09 -18.18 -0.98
N GLY A 451 -28.90 -17.46 -0.21
CA GLY A 451 -28.52 -16.97 1.08
C GLY A 451 -27.78 -15.64 1.05
N PRO A 452 -27.01 -15.35 2.10
CA PRO A 452 -26.51 -14.01 2.36
C PRO A 452 -25.44 -13.69 1.31
N GLY A 453 -25.30 -12.43 0.87
CA GLY A 453 -24.42 -12.02 -0.25
C GLY A 453 -22.92 -12.41 -0.16
N TYR A 454 -21.99 -11.62 -0.70
CA TYR A 454 -20.56 -11.94 -0.61
C TYR A 454 -19.89 -11.32 0.63
N PRO A 455 -18.94 -12.02 1.26
CA PRO A 455 -18.03 -11.37 2.19
C PRO A 455 -17.08 -10.43 1.45
N SER A 456 -16.83 -9.24 2.00
CA SER A 456 -16.06 -8.15 1.36
C SER A 456 -15.06 -7.50 2.32
N ASN A 457 -14.30 -6.49 1.86
CA ASN A 457 -13.34 -5.71 2.67
C ASN A 457 -12.26 -6.55 3.39
N PRO A 458 -11.44 -7.31 2.66
CA PRO A 458 -10.34 -8.07 3.25
C PRO A 458 -9.28 -7.14 3.86
N VAL A 459 -8.82 -7.51 5.05
CA VAL A 459 -7.65 -6.91 5.72
C VAL A 459 -6.74 -8.07 6.13
N PRO A 460 -5.45 -8.13 5.77
CA PRO A 460 -4.76 -7.22 4.84
C PRO A 460 -5.47 -7.13 3.49
N GLU A 461 -5.37 -5.97 2.85
CA GLU A 461 -5.93 -5.74 1.51
C GLU A 461 -5.40 -6.77 0.51
N ASN A 462 -6.21 -7.11 -0.50
CA ASN A 462 -5.83 -8.10 -1.48
C ASN A 462 -4.56 -7.65 -2.23
N GLY A 463 -3.52 -8.49 -2.24
CA GLY A 463 -2.24 -8.20 -2.89
C GLY A 463 -1.26 -7.37 -2.04
N ALA A 464 -1.56 -7.09 -0.76
CA ALA A 464 -0.70 -6.27 0.09
C ALA A 464 0.75 -6.79 0.18
N THR A 465 1.71 -5.87 0.03
CA THR A 465 3.15 -6.10 0.22
C THR A 465 3.65 -5.34 1.44
N ASN A 466 4.74 -5.80 2.08
CA ASN A 466 5.28 -5.23 3.33
C ASN A 466 4.36 -5.33 4.55
N VAL A 467 3.47 -6.33 4.60
CA VAL A 467 2.62 -6.57 5.78
C VAL A 467 3.52 -6.92 6.97
N PRO A 468 3.58 -6.10 8.05
CA PRO A 468 4.44 -6.36 9.18
C PRO A 468 3.95 -7.62 9.89
N LEU A 469 4.79 -8.66 9.91
CA LEU A 469 4.48 -9.85 10.68
C LEU A 469 4.77 -9.57 12.16
N THR A 470 3.72 -9.18 12.88
CA THR A 470 3.66 -9.53 14.30
C THR A 470 3.51 -11.05 14.40
N ALA A 471 3.83 -11.65 15.55
CA ALA A 471 3.90 -13.10 15.70
C ALA A 471 2.59 -13.87 15.38
N SER A 472 1.47 -13.19 15.11
CA SER A 472 0.18 -13.78 14.73
C SER A 472 -0.67 -12.81 13.89
N PRO A 473 -0.53 -12.80 12.55
CA PRO A 473 -1.24 -11.87 11.68
C PRO A 473 -2.74 -12.20 11.61
N THR A 474 -3.58 -11.17 11.59
CA THR A 474 -5.03 -11.31 11.51
C THR A 474 -5.54 -10.99 10.13
N VAL A 475 -6.33 -11.90 9.56
CA VAL A 475 -7.19 -11.61 8.41
C VAL A 475 -8.60 -11.28 8.88
N SER A 476 -9.23 -10.25 8.32
CA SER A 476 -10.62 -9.87 8.61
C SER A 476 -11.37 -9.42 7.37
N TRP A 477 -12.69 -9.51 7.40
CA TRP A 477 -13.62 -9.19 6.31
C TRP A 477 -14.94 -8.65 6.87
N LEU A 478 -15.88 -8.34 6.00
CA LEU A 478 -17.25 -7.96 6.30
C LEU A 478 -18.19 -9.07 5.84
N ASN A 479 -19.09 -9.51 6.71
CA ASN A 479 -20.15 -10.44 6.32
C ASN A 479 -21.33 -9.69 5.69
N PRO A 480 -21.96 -10.25 4.66
CA PRO A 480 -23.15 -9.70 4.03
C PRO A 480 -24.38 -9.88 4.92
N GLU A 481 -25.41 -9.07 4.66
CA GLU A 481 -26.66 -9.11 5.43
C GLU A 481 -27.36 -10.47 5.28
N GLY A 482 -28.00 -10.93 6.37
CA GLY A 482 -28.61 -12.26 6.44
C GLY A 482 -27.63 -13.38 6.78
N THR A 483 -26.33 -13.11 6.88
CA THR A 483 -25.35 -14.14 7.23
C THR A 483 -25.66 -14.74 8.59
N THR A 484 -25.75 -16.07 8.65
CA THR A 484 -25.85 -16.81 9.91
C THR A 484 -24.64 -17.70 10.14
N LYS A 485 -23.80 -17.91 9.12
CA LYS A 485 -22.59 -18.74 9.13
C LYS A 485 -21.54 -18.24 8.15
N ALA A 486 -20.27 -18.40 8.49
CA ALA A 486 -19.13 -18.19 7.60
C ALA A 486 -18.21 -19.43 7.63
N THR A 487 -17.35 -19.56 6.62
CA THR A 487 -16.34 -20.60 6.43
C THR A 487 -15.13 -19.97 5.76
N LEU A 488 -14.01 -19.87 6.48
CA LEU A 488 -12.74 -19.35 6.00
C LEU A 488 -11.82 -20.47 5.53
N TYR A 489 -11.16 -20.24 4.40
CA TYR A 489 -10.05 -21.02 3.88
C TYR A 489 -8.79 -20.14 3.85
N PHE A 490 -7.61 -20.68 4.20
CA PHE A 490 -6.33 -19.96 4.29
C PHE A 490 -5.17 -20.94 4.02
N SER A 491 -4.27 -20.61 3.10
CA SER A 491 -3.13 -21.46 2.70
C SER A 491 -2.03 -20.68 1.98
N THR A 492 -0.83 -21.23 1.82
CA THR A 492 0.18 -20.73 0.87
C THR A 492 -0.04 -21.27 -0.56
N ASP A 493 -0.94 -22.24 -0.72
CA ASP A 493 -1.34 -22.82 -2.00
C ASP A 493 -2.66 -22.19 -2.47
N MET A 494 -2.56 -21.37 -3.51
CA MET A 494 -3.72 -20.69 -4.12
C MET A 494 -4.77 -21.69 -4.64
N ASN A 495 -4.34 -22.79 -5.24
CA ASN A 495 -5.25 -23.76 -5.84
C ASN A 495 -6.07 -24.49 -4.76
N ALA A 496 -5.46 -24.76 -3.61
CA ALA A 496 -6.16 -25.36 -2.47
C ALA A 496 -7.27 -24.44 -1.91
N VAL A 497 -7.04 -23.13 -1.90
CA VAL A 497 -8.04 -22.13 -1.47
C VAL A 497 -9.12 -21.95 -2.53
N ALA A 498 -8.73 -21.77 -3.80
CA ALA A 498 -9.65 -21.58 -4.93
C ALA A 498 -10.60 -22.76 -5.13
N THR A 499 -10.12 -24.00 -5.01
CA THR A 499 -10.93 -25.21 -5.17
C THR A 499 -11.70 -25.62 -3.90
N MET A 500 -11.63 -24.81 -2.83
CA MET A 500 -12.22 -25.12 -1.52
C MET A 500 -11.80 -26.49 -0.98
N ASN A 501 -10.55 -26.87 -1.23
CA ASN A 501 -9.99 -28.10 -0.72
C ASN A 501 -10.07 -28.08 0.82
N GLY A 502 -10.53 -29.18 1.43
CA GLY A 502 -10.67 -29.29 2.88
C GLY A 502 -9.38 -29.02 3.67
N SER A 503 -8.23 -29.13 3.00
CA SER A 503 -6.90 -28.81 3.53
C SER A 503 -6.66 -27.31 3.75
N ALA A 504 -7.42 -26.44 3.08
CA ALA A 504 -7.35 -24.99 3.23
C ALA A 504 -8.41 -24.46 4.21
N VAL A 505 -9.48 -25.20 4.50
CA VAL A 505 -10.53 -24.77 5.46
C VAL A 505 -9.93 -24.65 6.86
N VAL A 506 -9.90 -23.44 7.40
CA VAL A 506 -9.33 -23.16 8.73
C VAL A 506 -10.37 -22.76 9.76
N LYS A 507 -11.54 -22.24 9.35
CA LYS A 507 -12.61 -21.88 10.29
C LYS A 507 -13.97 -22.03 9.65
N THR A 508 -14.96 -22.53 10.39
CA THR A 508 -16.38 -22.53 10.01
C THR A 508 -17.21 -22.28 11.26
N GLY A 509 -18.23 -21.43 11.19
CA GLY A 509 -18.95 -21.00 12.39
C GLY A 509 -19.93 -19.85 12.14
N SER A 510 -20.79 -19.58 13.11
CA SER A 510 -21.83 -18.56 12.98
C SER A 510 -21.27 -17.14 13.12
N LEU A 511 -21.56 -16.29 12.12
CA LEU A 511 -21.39 -14.82 12.21
C LEU A 511 -19.99 -14.32 12.68
N PHE A 512 -18.90 -14.91 12.19
CA PHE A 512 -17.54 -14.37 12.38
C PHE A 512 -17.04 -13.69 11.12
N ASN A 513 -16.23 -12.65 11.31
CA ASN A 513 -15.71 -11.83 10.23
C ASN A 513 -14.19 -11.59 10.35
N ASN A 514 -13.50 -12.38 11.17
CA ASN A 514 -12.04 -12.35 11.30
C ASN A 514 -11.45 -13.70 11.72
N TYR A 515 -10.15 -13.82 11.49
CA TYR A 515 -9.33 -14.98 11.81
C TYR A 515 -7.87 -14.56 11.99
N GLN A 516 -7.32 -14.86 13.16
CA GLN A 516 -5.91 -14.71 13.42
C GLN A 516 -5.19 -15.99 13.02
N SER A 517 -4.19 -15.89 12.14
CA SER A 517 -3.36 -17.04 11.78
C SER A 517 -2.76 -17.59 13.07
N PRO A 518 -2.96 -18.87 13.34
CA PRO A 518 -2.38 -19.49 14.50
C PRO A 518 -0.85 -19.35 14.44
N ALA A 519 -0.21 -19.59 13.30
CA ALA A 519 1.26 -19.55 13.18
C ALA A 519 1.88 -18.25 12.68
N PRO A 520 3.14 -17.94 13.12
CA PRO A 520 3.97 -16.95 12.46
C PRO A 520 4.09 -17.34 11.00
N LEU A 521 3.80 -16.39 10.14
CA LEU A 521 3.92 -16.61 8.71
C LEU A 521 5.40 -16.62 8.33
N THR A 522 5.73 -17.39 7.31
CA THR A 522 7.08 -17.55 6.80
C THR A 522 7.47 -16.29 6.03
N PHE A 523 8.61 -15.69 6.39
CA PHE A 523 9.17 -14.58 5.64
C PHE A 523 9.49 -14.98 4.19
N GLY A 524 9.34 -14.04 3.26
CA GLY A 524 9.46 -14.28 1.82
C GLY A 524 8.30 -15.07 1.19
N THR A 525 7.22 -15.32 1.93
CA THR A 525 6.11 -16.20 1.49
C THR A 525 4.81 -15.43 1.25
N THR A 526 4.07 -15.82 0.20
CA THR A 526 2.74 -15.31 -0.13
C THR A 526 1.65 -16.24 0.41
N TYR A 527 0.63 -15.68 1.06
CA TYR A 527 -0.52 -16.39 1.61
C TYR A 527 -1.79 -16.01 0.86
N TYR A 528 -2.69 -16.99 0.69
CA TYR A 528 -3.98 -16.89 0.01
C TYR A 528 -5.11 -17.30 0.96
N TRP A 529 -6.28 -16.67 0.88
CA TRP A 529 -7.42 -16.97 1.74
C TRP A 529 -8.77 -16.56 1.13
N ARG A 530 -9.87 -17.21 1.50
CA ARG A 530 -11.24 -16.87 1.05
C ARG A 530 -12.28 -17.16 2.11
N VAL A 531 -13.45 -16.53 2.04
CA VAL A 531 -14.55 -16.80 2.98
C VAL A 531 -15.83 -17.13 2.23
N ASN A 532 -16.51 -18.20 2.65
CA ASN A 532 -17.86 -18.54 2.23
C ASN A 532 -18.81 -18.20 3.37
N VAL A 533 -20.02 -17.74 3.08
CA VAL A 533 -21.04 -17.36 4.06
C VAL A 533 -22.34 -18.11 3.79
N SER A 534 -23.22 -18.23 4.77
CA SER A 534 -24.47 -18.98 4.66
C SER A 534 -25.51 -18.39 5.60
N ASP A 535 -26.79 -18.45 5.25
CA ASP A 535 -27.92 -17.95 6.06
C ASP A 535 -28.65 -19.10 6.77
N GLY A 536 -28.26 -20.33 6.46
CA GLY A 536 -28.73 -21.55 7.12
C GLY A 536 -29.63 -22.40 6.23
N THR A 537 -30.17 -21.82 5.16
CA THR A 537 -30.77 -22.57 4.05
C THR A 537 -29.79 -22.70 2.90
N ASP A 538 -28.97 -21.67 2.69
CA ASP A 538 -28.15 -21.53 1.52
C ASP A 538 -26.76 -20.95 1.82
N SER A 539 -25.82 -21.03 0.87
CA SER A 539 -24.43 -20.59 1.04
C SER A 539 -23.84 -19.86 -0.17
N THR A 540 -23.17 -18.74 0.10
CA THR A 540 -22.39 -17.94 -0.85
C THR A 540 -20.89 -18.18 -0.68
N ILE A 541 -20.15 -18.26 -1.78
CA ILE A 541 -18.71 -18.52 -1.82
C ILE A 541 -17.99 -17.21 -2.17
N GLY A 542 -17.10 -16.69 -1.32
CA GLY A 542 -16.40 -15.41 -1.54
C GLY A 542 -15.04 -15.52 -2.23
N GLY A 543 -14.50 -14.41 -2.73
CA GLY A 543 -13.25 -14.33 -3.51
C GLY A 543 -11.98 -14.79 -2.79
N VAL A 544 -10.90 -15.06 -3.55
CA VAL A 544 -9.58 -15.47 -3.03
C VAL A 544 -8.66 -14.27 -2.91
N TRP A 545 -8.35 -13.87 -1.69
CA TRP A 545 -7.47 -12.76 -1.33
C TRP A 545 -6.05 -13.22 -1.01
N SER A 546 -5.05 -12.34 -1.12
CA SER A 546 -3.64 -12.67 -0.87
C SER A 546 -2.79 -11.56 -0.22
N PHE A 547 -1.62 -11.90 0.36
CA PHE A 547 -0.60 -10.94 0.83
C PHE A 547 0.80 -11.61 1.00
N ALA A 548 1.88 -10.83 1.02
CA ALA A 548 3.27 -11.33 1.12
C ALA A 548 4.06 -10.84 2.36
N ALA A 549 4.81 -11.75 3.00
CA ALA A 549 5.74 -11.47 4.11
C ALA A 549 7.21 -11.41 3.63
N ILE A 550 8.12 -10.62 4.24
CA ILE A 550 9.55 -10.43 3.81
C ILE A 550 10.48 -10.33 5.06
N PRO A 551 11.76 -10.82 5.07
CA PRO A 551 12.59 -10.83 6.28
C PRO A 551 13.05 -9.43 6.78
N PRO A 552 13.34 -9.28 8.09
CA PRO A 552 13.80 -8.02 8.68
C PRO A 552 15.28 -7.70 8.35
N PRO A 553 15.72 -6.43 8.50
CA PRO A 553 17.09 -5.99 8.17
C PRO A 553 18.19 -6.62 9.05
N ALA A 554 19.45 -6.63 8.57
CA ALA A 554 20.62 -7.06 9.34
C ALA A 554 20.82 -6.27 10.66
N PRO A 555 21.51 -6.81 11.69
CA PRO A 555 21.74 -6.11 12.95
C PRO A 555 22.54 -4.83 12.72
N VAL A 556 22.03 -3.71 13.23
CA VAL A 556 22.71 -2.41 13.15
C VAL A 556 23.84 -2.37 14.20
N ALA A 557 24.96 -1.72 13.88
CA ALA A 557 26.05 -1.55 14.85
C ALA A 557 25.56 -0.74 16.07
N PRO A 558 25.95 -1.11 17.31
CA PRO A 558 25.60 -0.31 18.48
C PRO A 558 26.22 1.09 18.36
N THR A 559 25.51 2.12 18.83
CA THR A 559 25.93 3.52 18.75
C THR A 559 26.20 4.07 20.15
N ASN A 560 26.83 5.24 20.28
CA ASN A 560 27.09 5.90 21.57
C ASN A 560 27.83 5.02 22.60
N VAL A 561 28.87 4.29 22.17
CA VAL A 561 29.70 3.53 23.11
C VAL A 561 30.47 4.52 24.00
N ASN A 562 30.21 4.48 25.30
CA ASN A 562 30.76 5.38 26.30
C ASN A 562 31.30 4.58 27.49
N ALA A 563 32.57 4.77 27.84
CA ALA A 563 33.17 4.16 29.02
C ALA A 563 33.32 5.20 30.13
N ALA A 564 33.01 4.87 31.38
CA ALA A 564 33.10 5.79 32.51
C ALA A 564 33.69 5.08 33.74
N TRP A 565 34.60 5.77 34.43
CA TRP A 565 35.14 5.30 35.71
C TRP A 565 34.13 5.56 36.83
N THR A 566 33.84 4.54 37.63
CA THR A 566 32.84 4.64 38.73
C THR A 566 33.48 4.82 40.10
N GLY A 567 34.82 4.86 40.18
CA GLY A 567 35.56 5.45 41.29
C GLY A 567 36.02 4.51 42.42
N ALA A 568 35.50 3.27 42.53
CA ALA A 568 36.02 2.27 43.48
C ALA A 568 36.73 1.12 42.76
N ASN A 569 37.91 0.70 43.24
CA ASN A 569 38.70 -0.43 42.71
C ASN A 569 39.00 -0.41 41.20
N ASN A 570 39.19 0.78 40.63
CA ASN A 570 39.45 0.92 39.19
C ASN A 570 38.37 0.25 38.32
N GLU A 571 37.12 0.44 38.70
CA GLU A 571 35.95 -0.06 37.98
C GLU A 571 35.54 0.88 36.84
N VAL A 572 35.32 0.27 35.67
CA VAL A 572 34.90 0.95 34.44
C VAL A 572 33.58 0.36 33.99
N THR A 573 32.62 1.25 33.73
CA THR A 573 31.33 0.92 33.13
C THR A 573 31.32 1.36 31.68
N VAL A 574 31.18 0.41 30.76
CA VAL A 574 31.01 0.66 29.32
C VAL A 574 29.53 0.57 29.00
N ASN A 575 28.95 1.66 28.53
CA ASN A 575 27.56 1.76 28.09
C ASN A 575 27.51 1.94 26.56
N TRP A 576 26.41 1.55 25.94
CA TRP A 576 26.13 1.85 24.54
C TRP A 576 24.64 2.02 24.33
N THR A 577 24.25 2.45 23.13
CA THR A 577 22.86 2.43 22.68
C THR A 577 22.64 1.15 21.89
N THR A 578 21.75 0.31 22.42
CA THR A 578 21.27 -0.91 21.74
C THR A 578 20.40 -0.50 20.55
N PRO A 579 20.71 -0.91 19.31
CA PRO A 579 19.82 -0.67 18.19
C PRO A 579 18.49 -1.42 18.36
N THR A 580 17.43 -0.90 17.74
CA THR A 580 16.04 -1.36 17.96
C THR A 580 15.69 -2.69 17.26
N THR A 581 16.60 -3.32 16.50
CA THR A 581 16.31 -4.57 15.76
C THR A 581 17.47 -5.59 15.72
N ASN A 582 17.15 -6.88 15.92
CA ASN A 582 17.94 -8.09 15.62
C ASN A 582 19.32 -8.27 16.32
N VAL A 583 19.43 -8.06 17.64
CA VAL A 583 20.68 -8.31 18.40
C VAL A 583 20.48 -9.34 19.52
N HIS A 584 21.27 -10.44 19.50
CA HIS A 584 21.28 -11.46 20.57
C HIS A 584 22.28 -11.17 21.69
N GLY A 585 23.26 -10.30 21.47
CA GLY A 585 24.22 -9.88 22.50
C GLY A 585 25.42 -9.13 21.93
N TYR A 586 26.38 -8.84 22.80
CA TYR A 586 27.55 -8.00 22.56
C TYR A 586 28.85 -8.63 23.08
N ASN A 587 29.94 -8.47 22.35
CA ASN A 587 31.31 -8.77 22.81
C ASN A 587 32.02 -7.46 23.16
N ILE A 588 32.71 -7.42 24.30
CA ILE A 588 33.43 -6.23 24.78
C ILE A 588 34.93 -6.52 24.89
N THR A 589 35.74 -5.65 24.29
CA THR A 589 37.22 -5.71 24.31
C THR A 589 37.81 -4.38 24.76
N VAL A 590 38.96 -4.42 25.43
CA VAL A 590 39.75 -3.22 25.80
C VAL A 590 41.12 -3.25 25.15
N ASP A 591 41.58 -2.09 24.70
CA ASP A 591 42.96 -1.85 24.28
C ASP A 591 43.55 -0.69 25.10
N SER A 592 44.73 -0.92 25.68
CA SER A 592 45.48 0.06 26.48
C SER A 592 46.48 0.87 25.65
N SER A 593 46.50 0.67 24.33
CA SER A 593 47.27 1.48 23.38
C SER A 593 46.30 2.26 22.48
N VAL A 594 46.55 3.55 22.27
CA VAL A 594 45.73 4.40 21.37
C VAL A 594 45.99 4.06 19.89
N VAL A 595 46.82 3.04 19.60
CA VAL A 595 47.08 2.50 18.26
C VAL A 595 46.19 1.27 18.07
N PHE A 596 45.07 1.45 17.37
CA PHE A 596 44.11 0.39 17.14
C PHE A 596 44.71 -0.81 16.40
N MET A 597 44.44 -2.01 16.94
CA MET A 597 44.71 -3.34 16.38
C MET A 597 46.14 -3.84 16.54
N ASN A 598 46.49 -4.33 17.73
CA ASN A 598 47.24 -5.60 17.87
C ASN A 598 47.25 -6.20 19.29
N GLY A 599 46.45 -5.69 20.24
CA GLY A 599 46.44 -6.18 21.62
C GLY A 599 45.04 -6.35 22.22
N ASN A 600 44.08 -6.97 21.52
CA ASN A 600 42.72 -7.13 22.05
C ASN A 600 42.69 -8.16 23.20
N THR A 601 42.70 -7.69 24.44
CA THR A 601 42.35 -8.54 25.59
C THR A 601 40.83 -8.54 25.73
N ARG A 602 40.20 -9.71 25.55
CA ARG A 602 38.74 -9.85 25.67
C ARG A 602 38.34 -9.76 27.13
N LEU A 603 37.55 -8.74 27.47
CA LEU A 603 37.09 -8.50 28.84
C LEU A 603 35.83 -9.30 29.18
N GLY A 604 34.92 -9.50 28.22
CA GLY A 604 33.69 -10.23 28.50
C GLY A 604 32.69 -10.26 27.36
N LYS A 605 31.54 -10.89 27.64
CA LYS A 605 30.39 -11.04 26.74
C LYS A 605 29.12 -10.66 27.49
N VAL A 606 28.26 -9.88 26.86
CA VAL A 606 26.93 -9.51 27.35
C VAL A 606 25.90 -10.14 26.44
N ASN A 607 25.00 -10.96 26.97
CA ASN A 607 23.92 -11.56 26.19
C ASN A 607 22.65 -10.71 26.31
N GLY A 608 21.83 -10.66 25.26
CA GLY A 608 20.57 -9.92 25.21
C GLY A 608 20.73 -8.44 24.84
N THR A 609 19.71 -7.63 25.15
CA THR A 609 19.64 -6.19 24.82
C THR A 609 20.36 -5.29 25.82
N ALA A 610 21.00 -5.89 26.82
CA ALA A 610 21.75 -5.17 27.84
C ALA A 610 22.79 -4.28 27.17
N ASN A 611 22.78 -3.02 27.58
CA ASN A 611 23.51 -1.93 26.94
C ASN A 611 24.65 -1.40 27.82
N GLN A 612 25.09 -2.22 28.76
CA GLN A 612 26.06 -1.89 29.79
C GLN A 612 26.93 -3.12 30.14
N PHE A 613 28.22 -2.89 30.36
CA PHE A 613 29.19 -3.86 30.84
C PHE A 613 30.10 -3.23 31.89
N ILE A 614 30.22 -3.85 33.07
CA ILE A 614 31.03 -3.35 34.19
C ILE A 614 32.22 -4.29 34.40
N THR A 615 33.42 -3.71 34.54
CA THR A 615 34.66 -4.46 34.77
C THR A 615 35.56 -3.72 35.76
N SER A 616 36.25 -4.45 36.64
CA SER A 616 37.14 -3.89 37.67
C SER A 616 38.62 -4.22 37.43
N GLY A 617 39.53 -3.43 37.99
CA GLY A 617 40.98 -3.70 37.92
C GLY A 617 41.67 -3.20 36.65
N ILE A 618 41.04 -2.29 35.89
CA ILE A 618 41.69 -1.64 34.75
C ILE A 618 42.74 -0.63 35.27
N PRO A 619 44.02 -0.65 34.85
CA PRO A 619 45.01 0.31 35.33
C PRO A 619 44.62 1.77 35.00
N THR A 620 45.06 2.75 35.78
CA THR A 620 44.83 4.17 35.46
C THR A 620 45.57 4.57 34.18
N GLY A 621 44.85 5.08 33.18
CA GLY A 621 45.38 5.44 31.86
C GLY A 621 44.26 5.68 30.84
N ILE A 622 44.60 6.06 29.60
CA ILE A 622 43.63 6.12 28.50
C ILE A 622 43.44 4.70 27.96
N HIS A 623 42.18 4.24 27.98
CA HIS A 623 41.79 2.93 27.46
C HIS A 623 40.67 3.11 26.46
N VAL A 624 40.67 2.23 25.47
CA VAL A 624 39.67 2.27 24.41
C VAL A 624 38.84 0.99 24.43
N PHE A 625 37.51 1.17 24.46
CA PHE A 625 36.56 0.07 24.56
C PHE A 625 35.79 -0.11 23.26
N SER A 626 35.72 -1.34 22.75
CA SER A 626 34.92 -1.70 21.57
C SER A 626 33.80 -2.65 21.96
N VAL A 627 32.61 -2.44 21.36
CA VAL A 627 31.40 -3.23 21.60
C VAL A 627 30.89 -3.76 20.26
N VAL A 628 30.81 -5.08 20.12
CA VAL A 628 30.41 -5.73 18.85
C VAL A 628 29.15 -6.54 19.05
N ALA A 629 28.06 -6.17 18.36
CA ALA A 629 26.81 -6.93 18.37
C ALA A 629 26.95 -8.27 17.63
N TYR A 630 26.21 -9.29 18.06
CA TYR A 630 26.08 -10.56 17.34
C TYR A 630 24.64 -11.09 17.40
N ASP A 631 24.26 -11.88 16.39
CA ASP A 631 23.01 -12.65 16.33
C ASP A 631 23.31 -14.16 16.36
N SER A 632 22.41 -15.02 16.85
CA SER A 632 22.60 -16.48 16.81
C SER A 632 22.59 -17.05 15.38
N ASN A 633 22.03 -16.32 14.41
CA ASN A 633 21.97 -16.71 13.00
C ASN A 633 23.12 -16.17 12.14
N TYR A 634 24.00 -15.31 12.69
CA TYR A 634 25.15 -14.69 11.99
C TYR A 634 26.44 -14.84 12.81
N ALA A 635 27.53 -15.30 12.21
CA ALA A 635 28.79 -15.57 12.92
C ALA A 635 29.49 -14.29 13.48
N SER A 636 29.19 -13.10 12.96
CA SER A 636 29.58 -11.78 13.51
C SER A 636 28.93 -10.62 12.71
N ALA A 637 28.64 -9.49 13.35
CA ALA A 637 28.01 -8.28 12.75
C ALA A 637 29.01 -7.09 12.69
N PRO A 638 28.70 -5.93 12.06
CA PRO A 638 29.63 -4.80 11.94
C PRO A 638 29.99 -4.17 13.30
N THR A 639 31.23 -3.69 13.42
CA THR A 639 31.81 -3.13 14.65
C THR A 639 31.42 -1.67 14.88
N SER A 640 31.12 -1.28 16.12
CA SER A 640 30.92 0.14 16.47
C SER A 640 32.24 0.89 16.65
N THR A 641 32.18 2.22 16.58
CA THR A 641 33.28 3.12 16.94
C THR A 641 33.66 2.96 18.43
N PRO A 642 34.94 3.11 18.79
CA PRO A 642 35.39 2.89 20.16
C PRO A 642 34.99 4.02 21.11
N GLY A 643 34.59 3.69 22.34
CA GLY A 643 34.25 4.67 23.38
C GLY A 643 35.44 5.00 24.27
N THR A 644 35.64 6.29 24.56
CA THR A 644 36.60 6.83 25.55
C THR A 644 35.86 7.67 26.59
N GLY A 645 36.35 7.69 27.83
CA GLY A 645 35.63 8.29 28.96
C GLY A 645 36.14 9.64 29.44
N ILE A 646 35.28 10.66 29.30
CA ILE A 646 35.03 11.92 30.06
C ILE A 646 34.32 12.87 29.07
N GLY A 647 33.25 13.58 29.46
CA GLY A 647 32.35 14.37 28.60
C GLY A 647 33.03 15.39 27.68
N ILE A 648 33.38 14.91 26.49
CA ILE A 648 34.20 15.54 25.46
C ILE A 648 33.55 15.08 24.15
N PHE A 649 32.80 15.96 23.47
CA PHE A 649 32.17 15.60 22.20
C PHE A 649 33.22 15.66 21.09
N ALA A 650 33.85 14.54 20.75
CA ALA A 650 34.75 14.48 19.60
C ALA A 650 33.94 14.37 18.30
N ASN A 651 33.76 15.49 17.62
CA ASN A 651 33.15 15.53 16.28
C ASN A 651 34.25 15.41 15.23
N GLN A 652 34.19 14.37 14.40
CA GLN A 652 35.10 14.18 13.27
C GLN A 652 34.43 14.65 11.97
N TYR A 653 35.14 15.53 11.27
CA TYR A 653 34.77 16.01 9.96
C TYR A 653 35.84 15.57 8.97
N LYS A 654 35.52 14.57 8.15
CA LYS A 654 36.44 14.00 7.18
C LYS A 654 36.12 14.48 5.78
N ARG A 655 37.16 14.82 5.01
CA ARG A 655 37.05 15.09 3.57
C ARG A 655 38.08 14.26 2.82
N SER A 656 37.61 13.37 1.95
CA SER A 656 38.46 12.74 0.93
C SER A 656 38.48 13.65 -0.29
N VAL A 657 39.67 14.15 -0.64
CA VAL A 657 39.85 15.16 -1.70
C VAL A 657 41.11 14.85 -2.46
N ASN A 658 41.11 14.98 -3.79
CA ASN A 658 42.36 14.96 -4.55
C ASN A 658 42.66 16.39 -4.96
N LYS A 659 43.44 17.12 -4.15
CA LYS A 659 43.83 18.50 -4.44
C LYS A 659 45.32 18.57 -4.80
N PRO A 660 45.66 19.05 -6.01
CA PRO A 660 47.06 19.22 -6.39
C PRO A 660 47.69 20.32 -5.53
N ILE A 661 48.90 20.03 -5.03
CA ILE A 661 49.79 21.00 -4.39
C ILE A 661 50.75 21.49 -5.48
N VAL A 662 50.73 22.80 -5.71
CA VAL A 662 51.48 23.47 -6.78
C VAL A 662 52.44 24.47 -6.14
N SER A 663 53.71 24.47 -6.58
CA SER A 663 54.73 25.39 -6.12
C SER A 663 54.27 26.85 -6.08
N LEU A 664 54.64 27.54 -5.00
CA LEU A 664 54.37 28.96 -4.73
C LEU A 664 52.88 29.32 -4.71
N GLN A 665 52.00 28.34 -4.42
CA GLN A 665 50.55 28.53 -4.36
C GLN A 665 49.92 27.88 -3.13
N ASN A 666 48.84 28.49 -2.65
CA ASN A 666 48.02 27.92 -1.59
C ASN A 666 47.05 26.87 -2.15
N THR A 667 47.14 25.66 -1.60
CA THR A 667 46.14 24.62 -1.72
C THR A 667 45.23 24.70 -0.50
N LEU A 668 43.98 25.15 -0.72
CA LEU A 668 42.99 25.32 0.35
C LEU A 668 41.95 24.23 0.31
N ASP A 669 41.57 23.68 1.46
CA ASP A 669 40.45 22.77 1.59
C ASP A 669 39.58 23.09 2.82
N THR A 670 38.26 23.03 2.67
CA THR A 670 37.31 23.55 3.67
C THR A 670 36.35 22.48 4.18
N VAL A 671 36.17 22.47 5.49
CA VAL A 671 35.15 21.72 6.23
C VAL A 671 34.15 22.72 6.82
N PHE A 672 32.85 22.42 6.74
CA PHE A 672 31.79 23.24 7.34
C PHE A 672 31.23 22.59 8.61
N VAL A 673 31.22 23.35 9.70
CA VAL A 673 30.66 22.93 11.00
C VAL A 673 29.31 23.64 11.23
N PRO A 674 28.19 22.91 11.41
CA PRO A 674 26.85 23.49 11.56
C PRO A 674 26.68 24.27 12.88
N ALA A 675 25.65 25.14 12.94
CA ALA A 675 25.40 26.02 14.08
C ALA A 675 24.99 25.24 15.34
N MET A 676 25.96 24.99 16.22
CA MET A 676 25.75 24.68 17.63
C MET A 676 26.51 25.74 18.45
N GLU A 677 25.88 26.34 19.45
CA GLU A 677 26.58 27.23 20.38
C GLU A 677 27.45 26.39 21.33
N ALA A 678 28.64 26.04 20.86
CA ALA A 678 29.65 25.31 21.62
C ALA A 678 31.06 25.87 21.39
N GLU A 679 31.83 25.97 22.47
CA GLU A 679 33.24 26.41 22.45
C GLU A 679 34.18 25.23 22.21
N VAL A 680 35.29 25.44 21.48
CA VAL A 680 36.35 24.45 21.27
C VAL A 680 37.10 24.18 22.58
N VAL A 681 37.32 22.90 22.91
CA VAL A 681 38.04 22.40 24.09
C VAL A 681 39.29 21.61 23.68
N LYS A 682 39.30 20.94 22.52
CA LYS A 682 40.52 20.33 21.92
C LYS A 682 40.37 20.20 20.41
N VAL A 683 41.49 20.27 19.69
CA VAL A 683 41.57 20.10 18.23
C VAL A 683 42.61 19.03 17.91
N ILE A 684 42.29 18.14 16.98
CA ILE A 684 43.23 17.18 16.39
C ILE A 684 43.08 17.26 14.87
N VAL A 685 44.19 17.33 14.15
CA VAL A 685 44.20 17.33 12.68
C VAL A 685 44.90 16.08 12.18
N GLN A 686 44.22 15.26 11.39
CA GLN A 686 44.83 14.12 10.73
C GLN A 686 44.97 14.40 9.23
N LEU A 687 46.18 14.28 8.70
CA LEU A 687 46.43 14.20 7.28
C LEU A 687 46.29 12.73 6.88
N ASP A 688 45.26 12.40 6.09
CA ASP A 688 45.08 11.02 5.62
C ASP A 688 46.27 10.61 4.76
N THR A 689 46.59 11.43 3.75
CA THR A 689 47.82 11.30 2.94
C THR A 689 48.09 12.62 2.22
N ILE A 690 49.31 13.14 2.35
CA ILE A 690 49.94 14.06 1.40
C ILE A 690 51.11 13.32 0.78
N ILE A 691 51.15 13.32 -0.55
CA ILE A 691 52.34 12.90 -1.29
C ILE A 691 52.97 14.15 -1.89
N HIS A 692 54.23 14.43 -1.60
CA HIS A 692 54.99 15.53 -2.18
C HIS A 692 56.38 15.05 -2.59
N THR A 693 56.97 15.70 -3.60
CA THR A 693 58.32 15.32 -4.07
C THR A 693 59.42 15.80 -3.13
N TRP A 694 59.15 16.86 -2.36
CA TRP A 694 59.99 17.38 -1.30
C TRP A 694 59.16 17.96 -0.16
N ASP A 695 59.04 17.24 0.95
CA ASP A 695 58.11 17.61 2.03
C ASP A 695 58.55 18.84 2.83
N GLY A 696 59.85 19.11 2.83
CA GLY A 696 60.46 20.26 3.51
C GLY A 696 60.18 21.61 2.85
N ASP A 697 59.39 21.66 1.77
CA ASP A 697 58.93 22.92 1.16
C ASP A 697 57.48 23.26 1.57
N LEU A 698 56.84 22.39 2.37
CA LEU A 698 55.44 22.53 2.71
C LEU A 698 55.23 23.29 4.03
N ASP A 699 54.44 24.36 3.94
CA ASP A 699 53.86 25.04 5.08
C ASP A 699 52.36 24.69 5.22
N ILE A 700 52.01 24.02 6.32
CA ILE A 700 50.66 23.50 6.56
C ILE A 700 50.03 24.19 7.77
N TYR A 701 48.84 24.77 7.57
CA TYR A 701 48.10 25.52 8.58
C TYR A 701 46.64 25.06 8.69
N LEU A 702 46.08 25.16 9.89
CA LEU A 702 44.64 25.08 10.14
C LEU A 702 44.09 26.47 10.49
N ARG A 703 43.05 26.90 9.78
CA ARG A 703 42.34 28.17 10.03
C ARG A 703 40.91 27.96 10.52
N ALA A 704 40.56 28.62 11.62
CA ALA A 704 39.24 28.62 12.24
C ALA A 704 38.26 29.62 11.57
N PRO A 705 36.94 29.51 11.82
CA PRO A 705 35.91 30.38 11.23
C PRO A 705 36.08 31.86 11.58
N ASP A 706 36.62 32.17 12.75
CA ASP A 706 36.91 33.54 13.18
C ASP A 706 38.16 34.15 12.51
N GLY A 707 38.85 33.35 11.69
CA GLY A 707 40.05 33.73 10.96
C GLY A 707 41.36 33.41 11.68
N THR A 708 41.34 32.91 12.91
CA THR A 708 42.53 32.46 13.66
C THR A 708 43.21 31.30 12.92
N GLU A 709 44.52 31.35 12.74
CA GLU A 709 45.30 30.33 12.01
C GLU A 709 46.40 29.74 12.93
N VAL A 710 46.60 28.43 12.87
CA VAL A 710 47.63 27.68 13.61
C VAL A 710 48.49 26.88 12.65
N GLU A 711 49.80 27.03 12.79
CA GLU A 711 50.84 26.32 12.04
C GLU A 711 50.99 24.88 12.55
N LEU A 712 50.76 23.90 11.65
CA LEU A 712 50.90 22.48 11.98
C LEU A 712 52.34 22.02 11.78
N THR A 713 52.92 22.37 10.62
CA THR A 713 54.31 22.03 10.25
C THR A 713 54.77 22.90 9.10
N THR A 714 56.03 23.31 9.12
CA THR A 714 56.74 24.12 8.11
C THR A 714 58.17 23.62 7.99
N ASP A 715 58.73 23.57 6.79
CA ASP A 715 60.13 23.21 6.57
C ASP A 715 60.55 21.81 7.12
N ASN A 716 59.62 20.86 7.25
CA ASN A 716 59.93 19.51 7.76
C ASN A 716 59.83 18.42 6.70
N GLY A 717 60.92 17.66 6.58
CA GLY A 717 61.05 16.55 5.65
C GLY A 717 62.05 16.82 4.53
N SER A 718 62.19 15.83 3.65
CA SER A 718 63.04 15.83 2.47
C SER A 718 62.34 15.04 1.36
N SER A 719 63.08 14.58 0.34
CA SER A 719 62.44 13.88 -0.78
C SER A 719 61.89 12.51 -0.39
N GLY A 720 60.60 12.28 -0.63
CA GLY A 720 59.92 10.98 -0.39
C GLY A 720 59.42 10.77 1.04
N ASP A 721 59.47 11.82 1.86
CA ASP A 721 59.20 11.80 3.30
C ASP A 721 57.72 11.90 3.69
N ASN A 722 56.84 12.01 2.70
CA ASN A 722 55.36 12.02 2.73
C ASN A 722 54.66 11.97 4.12
N TYR A 723 53.70 12.88 4.32
CA TYR A 723 52.75 12.83 5.43
C TYR A 723 51.68 11.75 5.19
N ILE A 724 51.87 10.55 5.76
CA ILE A 724 50.96 9.42 5.58
C ILE A 724 50.32 9.06 6.92
N GLY A 725 49.02 9.32 7.06
CA GLY A 725 48.32 9.09 8.33
C GLY A 725 48.91 9.89 9.48
N THR A 726 49.47 11.07 9.20
CA THR A 726 50.06 11.96 10.21
C THR A 726 48.95 12.56 11.05
N ILE A 727 49.09 12.53 12.37
CA ILE A 727 48.12 13.10 13.31
C ILE A 727 48.81 14.19 14.12
N PHE A 728 48.32 15.42 14.02
CA PHE A 728 48.74 16.53 14.87
C PHE A 728 47.90 16.58 16.14
N ASP A 729 48.55 16.40 17.28
CA ASP A 729 47.97 16.50 18.62
C ASP A 729 48.98 17.16 19.56
N ASP A 730 48.55 18.17 20.33
CA ASP A 730 49.39 18.86 21.33
C ASP A 730 49.95 17.91 22.40
N ASP A 731 49.25 16.79 22.64
CA ASP A 731 49.60 15.77 23.62
C ASP A 731 50.60 14.72 23.09
N ALA A 732 51.01 14.83 21.81
CA ALA A 732 51.93 13.87 21.22
C ALA A 732 53.33 13.95 21.85
N PRO A 733 54.01 12.80 22.05
CA PRO A 733 55.30 12.76 22.74
C PRO A 733 56.47 13.29 21.90
N THR A 734 56.32 13.32 20.57
CA THR A 734 57.38 13.68 19.62
C THR A 734 56.97 14.90 18.82
N SER A 735 57.81 15.94 18.78
CA SER A 735 57.61 17.11 17.91
C SER A 735 57.77 16.73 16.45
N ILE A 736 56.94 17.27 15.56
CA ILE A 736 57.07 17.06 14.12
C ILE A 736 58.48 17.43 13.62
N THR A 737 59.09 18.47 14.20
CA THR A 737 60.47 18.93 13.92
C THR A 737 61.58 17.98 14.33
N THR A 738 61.26 17.02 15.19
CA THR A 738 62.18 15.94 15.63
C THR A 738 61.74 14.57 15.12
N GLY A 739 60.62 14.53 14.39
CA GLY A 739 60.09 13.34 13.77
C GLY A 739 60.98 12.87 12.63
N THR A 740 61.00 11.56 12.40
CA THR A 740 61.65 10.97 11.24
C THR A 740 60.61 10.57 10.23
N ALA A 741 60.80 11.01 9.00
CA ALA A 741 59.96 10.65 7.89
C ALA A 741 60.16 9.17 7.44
N PRO A 742 59.18 8.52 6.77
CA PRO A 742 57.88 9.08 6.40
C PRO A 742 57.03 9.45 7.61
N PHE A 743 56.44 10.64 7.63
CA PHE A 743 55.75 11.18 8.81
C PHE A 743 54.46 10.41 9.07
N THR A 744 54.60 9.28 9.75
CA THR A 744 53.54 8.29 10.02
C THR A 744 53.31 8.23 11.52
N GLY A 745 52.07 8.43 11.95
CA GLY A 745 51.70 8.46 13.37
C GLY A 745 51.50 9.87 13.93
N THR A 746 51.53 9.99 15.26
CA THR A 746 51.11 11.19 15.98
C THR A 746 52.28 12.08 16.37
N PHE A 747 52.22 13.35 15.98
CA PHE A 747 53.25 14.36 16.23
C PHE A 747 52.66 15.60 16.87
N LYS A 748 53.50 16.31 17.63
CA LYS A 748 53.15 17.61 18.17
C LYS A 748 53.37 18.66 17.08
N PRO A 749 52.37 19.51 16.77
CA PRO A 749 52.51 20.56 15.76
C PRO A 749 53.53 21.62 16.21
N GLU A 750 54.01 22.41 15.26
CA GLU A 750 54.95 23.50 15.54
C GLU A 750 54.31 24.64 16.34
N GLN A 751 53.08 25.02 16.02
CA GLN A 751 52.25 25.84 16.89
C GLN A 751 51.17 25.00 17.57
N PRO A 752 50.93 25.24 18.88
CA PRO A 752 49.98 24.44 19.63
C PRO A 752 48.55 24.65 19.13
N LEU A 753 47.86 23.55 18.84
CA LEU A 753 46.44 23.51 18.47
C LEU A 753 45.53 24.04 19.57
N SER A 754 45.99 24.03 20.82
CA SER A 754 45.32 24.66 21.96
C SER A 754 45.11 26.17 21.81
N ASN A 755 45.78 26.85 20.86
CA ASN A 755 45.49 28.24 20.50
C ASN A 755 44.05 28.44 19.95
N LEU A 756 43.38 27.35 19.58
CA LEU A 756 42.01 27.34 19.07
C LEU A 756 40.96 27.07 20.16
N ILE A 757 41.37 26.85 21.41
CA ILE A 757 40.45 26.60 22.54
C ILE A 757 39.68 27.87 22.91
N GLY A 758 38.41 27.71 23.30
CA GLY A 758 37.47 28.78 23.63
C GLY A 758 36.82 29.48 22.43
N LYS A 759 37.19 29.08 21.20
CA LYS A 759 36.63 29.64 19.97
C LYS A 759 35.27 29.03 19.65
N GLN A 760 34.42 29.79 18.96
CA GLN A 760 33.14 29.28 18.43
C GLN A 760 33.39 28.24 17.35
N THR A 761 32.63 27.15 17.39
CA THR A 761 32.83 25.97 16.54
C THR A 761 32.17 26.12 15.17
N ALA A 762 31.04 26.83 15.12
CA ALA A 762 30.23 27.00 13.92
C ALA A 762 30.95 27.81 12.82
N GLY A 763 30.90 27.29 11.59
CA GLY A 763 31.43 27.95 10.40
C GLY A 763 32.49 27.14 9.65
N SER A 764 33.22 27.82 8.77
CA SER A 764 34.19 27.20 7.84
C SER A 764 35.58 27.08 8.47
N TRP A 765 36.06 25.84 8.59
CA TRP A 765 37.44 25.52 8.96
C TRP A 765 38.24 25.18 7.69
N VAL A 766 39.43 25.75 7.55
CA VAL A 766 40.21 25.66 6.31
C VAL A 766 41.60 25.07 6.60
N LEU A 767 41.95 23.95 5.96
CA LEU A 767 43.32 23.48 5.86
C LEU A 767 43.99 24.21 4.70
N ARG A 768 45.14 24.83 4.96
CA ARG A 768 45.95 25.56 3.98
C ARG A 768 47.31 24.89 3.88
N VAL A 769 47.66 24.42 2.69
CA VAL A 769 48.99 23.89 2.36
C VAL A 769 49.63 24.84 1.36
N TYR A 770 50.80 25.37 1.67
CA TYR A 770 51.58 26.23 0.78
C TYR A 770 52.92 25.55 0.50
N ASP A 771 53.30 25.46 -0.77
CA ASP A 771 54.65 25.04 -1.18
C ASP A 771 55.47 26.32 -1.39
N ASP A 772 56.44 26.58 -0.52
CA ASP A 772 57.21 27.83 -0.50
C ASP A 772 58.46 27.81 -1.39
N ALA A 773 58.76 26.66 -2.00
CA ALA A 773 59.81 26.48 -2.98
C ALA A 773 59.26 26.28 -4.40
N SER A 774 60.15 26.20 -5.37
CA SER A 774 59.79 25.98 -6.77
C SER A 774 60.43 24.72 -7.31
N GLY A 775 59.65 23.86 -7.96
CA GLY A 775 60.17 22.68 -8.67
C GLY A 775 59.54 21.37 -8.24
N ASP A 776 58.81 21.39 -7.14
CA ASP A 776 58.20 20.22 -6.52
C ASP A 776 56.67 20.27 -6.65
N ASN A 777 56.03 19.10 -6.67
CA ASN A 777 54.58 19.03 -6.74
C ASN A 777 54.09 17.89 -5.86
N GLY A 778 52.84 17.99 -5.43
CA GLY A 778 52.22 16.93 -4.67
C GLY A 778 50.71 16.90 -4.75
N THR A 779 50.11 16.11 -3.88
CA THR A 779 48.67 15.96 -3.79
C THR A 779 48.26 15.71 -2.36
N LEU A 780 47.31 16.52 -1.88
CA LEU A 780 46.53 16.24 -0.68
C LEU A 780 45.40 15.27 -1.07
N TYR A 781 45.38 14.07 -0.49
CA TYR A 781 44.37 13.01 -0.75
C TYR A 781 43.23 13.00 0.28
N GLY A 782 43.43 13.67 1.42
CA GLY A 782 42.40 13.78 2.44
C GLY A 782 42.95 14.27 3.77
N TRP A 783 42.05 14.81 4.58
CA TRP A 783 42.33 15.18 5.96
C TRP A 783 41.05 15.10 6.80
N THR A 784 41.25 15.01 8.11
CA THR A 784 40.19 14.93 9.09
C THR A 784 40.43 15.96 10.18
N LEU A 785 39.42 16.79 10.45
CA LEU A 785 39.37 17.69 11.61
C LEU A 785 38.58 17.02 12.72
N THR A 786 39.18 16.91 13.91
CA THR A 786 38.47 16.51 15.12
C THR A 786 38.36 17.70 16.07
N LEU A 787 37.15 18.11 16.39
CA LEU A 787 36.88 19.14 17.41
C LEU A 787 36.23 18.50 18.62
N ILE A 788 36.74 18.84 19.80
CA ILE A 788 36.14 18.55 21.09
C ILE A 788 35.51 19.85 21.58
N THR A 789 34.24 19.84 22.00
CA THR A 789 33.50 21.08 22.29
C THR A 789 32.68 21.04 23.59
N SER A 790 32.31 22.23 24.13
CA SER A 790 31.40 22.39 25.28
C SER A 790 30.20 23.33 24.97
N GLY A 791 28.95 22.86 25.08
CA GLY A 791 27.70 23.64 24.86
C GLY A 791 26.38 22.84 25.07
N VAL A 792 25.21 23.51 25.20
CA VAL A 792 23.85 22.92 25.46
C VAL A 792 22.80 23.28 24.38
N ILE A 793 21.74 22.46 24.15
CA ILE A 793 20.79 22.51 22.99
C ILE A 793 19.30 22.76 23.41
N PRO A 794 18.49 23.66 22.75
CA PRO A 794 17.07 24.00 23.07
C PRO A 794 16.03 22.87 22.95
N VAL A 795 14.78 23.04 23.47
CA VAL A 795 13.67 22.04 23.45
C VAL A 795 13.03 21.90 22.06
N GLU A 796 12.81 20.68 21.55
CA GLU A 796 11.98 20.42 20.36
C GLU A 796 10.93 19.33 20.61
N MET A 797 9.64 19.58 20.34
CA MET A 797 8.57 18.58 20.50
C MET A 797 8.39 17.76 19.22
N SER A 798 8.51 16.44 19.31
CA SER A 798 8.50 15.53 18.16
C SER A 798 7.14 14.85 17.91
N ALA A 799 6.28 14.70 18.92
CA ALA A 799 4.93 14.11 18.76
C ALA A 799 4.01 14.42 19.96
N PHE A 800 2.69 14.54 19.74
CA PHE A 800 1.65 14.55 20.78
C PHE A 800 0.43 13.72 20.33
N ASN A 801 0.14 12.63 21.06
CA ASN A 801 -0.89 11.64 20.75
C ASN A 801 -1.86 11.45 21.92
N VAL A 802 -3.13 11.18 21.62
CA VAL A 802 -4.18 10.93 22.61
C VAL A 802 -5.02 9.73 22.16
N SER A 803 -5.21 8.73 23.03
CA SER A 803 -5.94 7.50 22.71
C SER A 803 -6.74 6.97 23.91
N ALA A 804 -7.88 6.36 23.67
CA ALA A 804 -8.70 5.76 24.72
C ALA A 804 -8.47 4.25 24.85
N ASN A 805 -8.52 3.75 26.08
CA ASN A 805 -8.44 2.35 26.43
C ASN A 805 -9.33 2.07 27.64
N GLY A 806 -10.40 1.30 27.48
CA GLY A 806 -11.29 1.04 28.61
C GLY A 806 -12.06 2.31 28.99
N LYS A 807 -12.02 2.66 30.28
CA LYS A 807 -12.50 3.95 30.82
C LYS A 807 -11.44 5.05 30.84
N ASP A 808 -10.27 4.79 30.28
CA ASP A 808 -9.10 5.64 30.48
C ASP A 808 -8.67 6.26 29.16
N VAL A 809 -8.17 7.50 29.19
CA VAL A 809 -7.54 8.17 28.05
C VAL A 809 -6.07 8.35 28.34
N ASN A 810 -5.24 7.70 27.53
CA ASN A 810 -3.79 7.81 27.60
C ASN A 810 -3.31 8.86 26.60
N LEU A 811 -2.68 9.90 27.14
CA LEU A 811 -1.94 10.91 26.40
C LEU A 811 -0.46 10.51 26.42
N SER A 812 0.22 10.70 25.29
CA SER A 812 1.66 10.52 25.19
C SER A 812 2.28 11.55 24.27
N TRP A 813 3.39 12.15 24.67
CA TRP A 813 4.17 13.05 23.82
C TRP A 813 5.64 12.81 24.02
N SER A 814 6.44 13.24 23.03
CA SER A 814 7.88 13.22 23.12
C SER A 814 8.49 14.55 22.74
N THR A 815 9.53 14.93 23.46
CA THR A 815 10.46 16.01 23.09
C THR A 815 11.74 15.35 22.60
N ALA A 816 12.32 15.80 21.49
CA ALA A 816 13.62 15.34 20.98
C ALA A 816 14.79 15.87 21.82
N THR A 817 14.63 17.08 22.34
CA THR A 817 15.51 17.77 23.28
C THR A 817 14.65 18.64 24.19
N GLU A 818 15.20 19.06 25.33
CA GLU A 818 14.66 20.02 26.27
C GLU A 818 15.75 20.99 26.74
N THR A 819 15.41 22.25 26.93
CA THR A 819 16.23 23.28 27.58
C THR A 819 15.35 24.01 28.54
N ASN A 820 15.82 24.08 29.77
CA ASN A 820 15.19 24.85 30.83
C ASN A 820 13.72 24.47 31.07
N ASN A 821 13.28 23.27 30.68
CA ASN A 821 11.89 22.85 30.74
C ASN A 821 11.48 22.52 32.19
N LEU A 822 10.60 23.33 32.78
CA LEU A 822 10.02 23.05 34.09
C LEU A 822 8.96 21.94 33.97
N GLY A 823 8.18 21.92 32.89
CA GLY A 823 7.24 20.84 32.56
C GLY A 823 6.01 21.29 31.78
N PHE A 824 5.02 20.40 31.71
CA PHE A 824 3.83 20.55 30.87
C PHE A 824 2.55 20.53 31.69
N ASP A 825 1.76 21.59 31.60
CA ASP A 825 0.37 21.58 32.03
C ASP A 825 -0.44 20.79 30.99
N VAL A 826 -1.11 19.73 31.44
CA VAL A 826 -2.04 18.93 30.62
C VAL A 826 -3.43 19.51 30.80
N GLU A 827 -4.00 20.00 29.71
CA GLU A 827 -5.31 20.65 29.70
C GLU A 827 -6.33 19.83 28.92
N ARG A 828 -7.57 19.76 29.41
CA ARG A 828 -8.71 19.04 28.82
C ARG A 828 -9.93 19.95 28.70
N SER A 829 -10.74 19.75 27.65
CA SER A 829 -12.06 20.35 27.46
C SER A 829 -13.07 19.24 27.21
N ALA A 830 -14.21 19.28 27.91
CA ALA A 830 -15.32 18.34 27.75
C ALA A 830 -16.35 18.86 26.72
N GLY A 831 -15.88 19.37 25.58
CA GLY A 831 -16.71 19.77 24.44
C GLY A 831 -17.39 21.14 24.53
N ASN A 832 -17.10 21.95 25.55
CA ASN A 832 -17.65 23.31 25.73
C ASN A 832 -16.67 24.44 25.33
N GLY A 833 -15.48 24.08 24.83
CA GLY A 833 -14.44 25.02 24.40
C GLY A 833 -13.64 25.67 25.54
N SER A 834 -13.94 25.37 26.80
CA SER A 834 -13.18 25.86 27.96
C SER A 834 -12.20 24.78 28.42
N PHE A 835 -10.91 25.09 28.40
CA PHE A 835 -9.85 24.17 28.85
C PHE A 835 -9.62 24.29 30.36
N GLU A 836 -9.67 23.16 31.04
CA GLU A 836 -9.26 23.02 32.44
C GLU A 836 -7.94 22.26 32.52
N LYS A 837 -7.05 22.69 33.43
CA LYS A 837 -5.83 21.95 33.73
C LYS A 837 -6.17 20.72 34.57
N ILE A 838 -5.92 19.53 34.01
CA ILE A 838 -6.18 18.25 34.67
C ILE A 838 -4.93 17.62 35.28
N GLY A 839 -3.74 18.04 34.83
CA GLY A 839 -2.49 17.53 35.35
C GLY A 839 -1.30 18.44 35.07
N PHE A 840 -0.20 18.19 35.75
CA PHE A 840 1.11 18.73 35.41
C PHE A 840 2.11 17.58 35.36
N VAL A 841 2.87 17.50 34.28
CA VAL A 841 3.94 16.54 34.11
C VAL A 841 5.26 17.29 34.13
N LYS A 842 6.06 17.05 35.17
CA LYS A 842 7.34 17.73 35.36
C LYS A 842 8.29 17.40 34.20
N GLY A 843 8.84 18.45 33.59
CA GLY A 843 9.86 18.35 32.56
C GLY A 843 11.22 17.98 33.16
N ASN A 844 12.19 17.69 32.30
CA ASN A 844 13.51 17.25 32.74
C ASN A 844 14.55 18.39 32.76
N GLY A 845 14.12 19.66 32.75
CA GLY A 845 15.01 20.81 32.71
C GLY A 845 15.67 20.94 31.35
N THR A 846 17.00 20.97 31.33
CA THR A 846 17.78 20.91 30.08
C THR A 846 18.27 19.48 29.85
N THR A 847 17.80 18.83 28.80
CA THR A 847 18.25 17.50 28.38
C THR A 847 18.27 17.41 26.85
N THR A 848 19.35 16.93 26.25
CA THR A 848 19.41 16.75 24.79
C THR A 848 18.93 15.36 24.35
N GLU A 849 18.45 14.55 25.31
CA GLU A 849 17.89 13.23 25.04
C GLU A 849 16.39 13.34 24.83
N SER A 850 15.88 12.55 23.89
CA SER A 850 14.45 12.49 23.67
C SER A 850 13.75 12.01 24.94
N LYS A 851 12.80 12.80 25.46
CA LYS A 851 11.99 12.44 26.62
C LYS A 851 10.58 12.17 26.16
N THR A 852 10.10 10.99 26.50
CA THR A 852 8.69 10.64 26.31
C THR A 852 7.97 10.79 27.63
N TYR A 853 6.83 11.44 27.56
CA TYR A 853 5.93 11.67 28.67
C TYR A 853 4.63 10.97 28.36
N THR A 854 3.99 10.51 29.42
CA THR A 854 2.63 9.98 29.33
C THR A 854 1.81 10.58 30.46
N TYR A 855 0.51 10.67 30.22
CA TYR A 855 -0.46 11.04 31.23
C TYR A 855 -1.72 10.21 30.99
N ASN A 856 -2.16 9.49 32.02
CA ASN A 856 -3.40 8.71 31.95
C ASN A 856 -4.51 9.46 32.68
N ASP A 857 -5.54 9.84 31.92
CA ASP A 857 -6.79 10.38 32.43
C ASP A 857 -7.78 9.23 32.61
N ALA A 858 -7.80 8.66 33.81
CA ALA A 858 -8.46 7.39 34.11
C ALA A 858 -9.89 7.55 34.63
N ASN A 859 -10.69 6.50 34.48
CA ASN A 859 -12.07 6.37 34.97
C ASN A 859 -13.03 7.43 34.41
N LEU A 860 -12.82 7.83 33.18
CA LEU A 860 -13.72 8.71 32.46
C LEU A 860 -15.06 8.02 32.20
N ALA A 861 -16.11 8.83 32.31
CA ALA A 861 -17.41 8.44 31.79
C ALA A 861 -17.34 8.42 30.26
N ALA A 862 -18.11 7.53 29.64
CA ALA A 862 -18.25 7.49 28.19
C ALA A 862 -18.65 8.88 27.66
N GLY A 863 -17.87 9.42 26.72
CA GLY A 863 -18.04 10.79 26.21
C GLY A 863 -16.87 11.24 25.32
N LYS A 864 -16.97 12.47 24.77
CA LYS A 864 -15.93 13.11 23.94
C LYS A 864 -15.11 14.12 24.73
N TYR A 865 -13.80 14.13 24.54
CA TYR A 865 -12.87 15.02 25.24
C TYR A 865 -11.78 15.54 24.28
N THR A 866 -11.38 16.81 24.44
CA THR A 866 -10.29 17.47 23.68
C THR A 866 -9.14 17.83 24.62
N TYR A 867 -7.88 17.63 24.21
CA TYR A 867 -6.70 17.85 25.04
C TYR A 867 -5.63 18.69 24.35
N ARG A 868 -4.82 19.41 25.14
CA ARG A 868 -3.60 20.13 24.70
C ARG A 868 -2.57 20.25 25.83
N LEU A 869 -1.34 20.62 25.47
CA LEU A 869 -0.23 20.83 26.41
C LEU A 869 0.19 22.30 26.43
N LYS A 870 0.51 22.81 27.62
CA LYS A 870 1.21 24.09 27.82
C LYS A 870 2.56 23.83 28.48
N GLN A 871 3.64 23.97 27.71
CA GLN A 871 5.01 23.87 28.22
C GLN A 871 5.35 25.13 29.02
N ILE A 872 6.06 24.96 30.12
CA ILE A 872 6.53 26.02 31.00
C ILE A 872 8.03 25.82 31.24
N ASP A 873 8.81 26.87 31.07
CA ASP A 873 10.24 26.87 31.31
C ASP A 873 10.55 27.31 32.77
N LEU A 874 11.75 27.01 33.29
CA LEU A 874 12.19 27.29 34.65
C LEU A 874 12.29 28.80 34.94
N ASN A 875 12.38 29.64 33.90
CA ASN A 875 12.31 31.11 34.00
C ASN A 875 10.86 31.65 34.00
N GLY A 876 9.85 30.78 33.80
CA GLY A 876 8.43 31.12 33.82
C GLY A 876 7.80 31.45 32.45
N GLU A 877 8.55 31.38 31.34
CA GLU A 877 7.99 31.51 30.00
C GLU A 877 7.19 30.26 29.60
N ALA A 878 6.19 30.41 28.72
CA ALA A 878 5.31 29.30 28.34
C ALA A 878 4.91 29.29 26.86
N THR A 879 4.76 28.09 26.30
CA THR A 879 4.37 27.82 24.91
C THR A 879 3.33 26.69 24.84
N TYR A 880 2.51 26.64 23.79
CA TYR A 880 1.38 25.69 23.67
C TYR A 880 1.55 24.71 22.50
N SER A 881 1.05 23.48 22.66
CA SER A 881 0.91 22.48 21.60
C SER A 881 -0.39 22.65 20.78
N ASN A 882 -0.56 21.83 19.74
CA ASN A 882 -1.83 21.63 19.04
C ASN A 882 -2.88 20.92 19.93
N GLU A 883 -4.17 21.03 19.58
CA GLU A 883 -5.31 20.42 20.29
C GLU A 883 -5.77 19.09 19.62
N VAL A 884 -6.16 18.06 20.40
CA VAL A 884 -6.48 16.68 19.93
C VAL A 884 -7.73 16.08 20.62
N GLU A 885 -8.68 15.43 19.92
CA GLU A 885 -9.97 14.89 20.43
C GLU A 885 -10.07 13.33 20.49
N VAL A 886 -10.81 12.71 21.47
CA VAL A 886 -10.90 11.22 21.72
C VAL A 886 -12.21 10.69 22.43
N SER A 887 -12.51 9.36 22.48
CA SER A 887 -13.73 8.64 23.06
C SER A 887 -13.49 7.19 23.67
N VAL A 888 -14.25 6.62 24.65
CA VAL A 888 -13.88 5.53 25.69
C VAL A 888 -14.95 4.36 26.06
N ASP A 889 -14.66 2.98 26.16
CA ASP A 889 -15.56 1.70 26.38
C ASP A 889 -15.02 0.29 27.06
N LEU A 890 -15.79 -0.79 27.55
CA LEU A 890 -15.39 -2.11 28.33
C LEU A 890 -15.99 -3.56 27.93
N PRO A 891 -15.43 -4.80 28.31
CA PRO A 891 -15.91 -6.19 27.95
C PRO A 891 -16.88 -6.93 28.92
N THR A 892 -17.65 -7.94 28.42
CA THR A 892 -18.87 -8.43 29.11
C THR A 892 -19.04 -9.95 29.41
N GLU A 893 -18.22 -10.90 28.91
CA GLU A 893 -18.46 -12.38 29.10
C GLU A 893 -17.20 -13.29 29.32
N TYR A 894 -17.40 -14.57 29.73
CA TYR A 894 -16.35 -15.60 29.95
C TYR A 894 -15.94 -16.33 28.65
N GLY A 895 -14.68 -16.74 28.49
CA GLY A 895 -14.25 -17.52 27.31
C GLY A 895 -12.95 -18.30 27.48
N MET A 896 -12.72 -19.32 26.65
CA MET A 896 -11.43 -20.05 26.51
C MET A 896 -11.25 -20.48 25.06
N SER A 897 -10.05 -20.23 24.51
CA SER A 897 -9.68 -20.41 23.11
C SER A 897 -8.85 -21.68 22.88
N GLN A 898 -8.87 -22.18 21.64
CA GLN A 898 -8.09 -23.35 21.23
C GLN A 898 -6.58 -23.11 21.44
N ASN A 899 -5.88 -24.12 21.96
CA ASN A 899 -4.45 -24.04 22.20
C ASN A 899 -3.66 -23.89 20.90
N TYR A 900 -2.60 -23.08 20.92
CA TYR A 900 -1.75 -22.78 19.77
C TYR A 900 -0.25 -22.95 20.11
N PRO A 901 0.56 -23.64 19.29
CA PRO A 901 0.22 -24.44 18.10
C PRO A 901 -0.64 -25.68 18.37
N ASN A 902 -1.34 -26.21 17.34
CA ASN A 902 -2.06 -27.49 17.35
C ASN A 902 -2.35 -27.99 15.90
N PRO A 903 -1.78 -29.11 15.39
CA PRO A 903 -0.89 -30.02 16.11
C PRO A 903 0.37 -29.33 16.61
N PHE A 904 0.91 -29.80 17.72
CA PHE A 904 2.05 -29.19 18.40
C PHE A 904 3.17 -30.19 18.62
N ASN A 905 4.41 -29.69 18.67
CA ASN A 905 5.60 -30.49 18.91
C ASN A 905 6.70 -29.63 19.55
N PRO A 906 7.07 -29.83 20.83
CA PRO A 906 6.32 -30.54 21.87
C PRO A 906 5.43 -29.63 22.76
N SER A 907 5.43 -28.29 22.64
CA SER A 907 4.66 -27.35 23.51
C SER A 907 3.53 -26.55 22.84
N THR A 908 2.60 -26.01 23.64
CA THR A 908 1.45 -25.19 23.21
C THR A 908 0.90 -24.25 24.31
N ILE A 909 0.13 -23.20 23.95
CA ILE A 909 -0.41 -22.13 24.84
C ILE A 909 -1.95 -22.07 24.77
N ILE A 910 -2.64 -21.74 25.87
CA ILE A 910 -4.10 -21.70 26.07
C ILE A 910 -4.55 -20.31 26.59
N ASN A 911 -5.45 -19.59 25.90
CA ASN A 911 -5.95 -18.25 26.29
C ASN A 911 -7.41 -18.28 26.82
N PHE A 912 -7.79 -17.40 27.76
CA PHE A 912 -9.15 -17.32 28.34
C PHE A 912 -9.54 -15.92 28.90
N ALA A 913 -10.84 -15.60 28.94
CA ALA A 913 -11.41 -14.31 29.35
C ALA A 913 -12.38 -14.46 30.54
N LEU A 914 -12.41 -13.47 31.43
CA LEU A 914 -13.23 -13.43 32.64
C LEU A 914 -13.97 -12.07 32.73
N PRO A 915 -15.30 -11.99 32.72
CA PRO A 915 -16.04 -10.74 32.87
C PRO A 915 -16.06 -10.26 34.32
N VAL A 916 -15.82 -11.17 35.27
CA VAL A 916 -15.69 -10.95 36.71
C VAL A 916 -14.61 -11.89 37.28
N GLU A 917 -14.08 -11.60 38.46
CA GLU A 917 -13.05 -12.42 39.13
C GLU A 917 -13.51 -13.88 39.36
N SER A 918 -12.62 -14.89 39.16
CA SER A 918 -13.00 -16.31 39.10
C SER A 918 -11.91 -17.32 39.50
N LYS A 919 -12.28 -18.49 40.06
CA LYS A 919 -11.39 -19.62 40.38
C LYS A 919 -11.32 -20.64 39.23
N VAL A 920 -10.12 -20.98 38.73
CA VAL A 920 -9.87 -21.67 37.45
C VAL A 920 -8.98 -22.92 37.59
N THR A 921 -9.32 -24.03 36.93
CA THR A 921 -8.52 -25.27 36.81
C THR A 921 -8.43 -25.77 35.36
N ILE A 922 -7.25 -26.16 34.85
CA ILE A 922 -7.05 -26.72 33.50
C ILE A 922 -6.29 -28.06 33.54
N LYS A 923 -6.78 -29.10 32.85
CA LYS A 923 -6.21 -30.47 32.81
C LYS A 923 -6.05 -31.03 31.40
N VAL A 924 -5.25 -32.09 31.20
CA VAL A 924 -4.93 -32.77 29.93
C VAL A 924 -5.07 -34.29 30.05
N PHE A 925 -5.57 -34.95 29.01
CA PHE A 925 -5.89 -36.37 28.89
C PHE A 925 -5.40 -36.93 27.54
N ASP A 926 -5.12 -38.22 27.42
CA ASP A 926 -4.76 -38.88 26.16
C ASP A 926 -5.98 -39.35 25.33
N ALA A 927 -5.73 -39.99 24.19
CA ALA A 927 -6.77 -40.42 23.23
C ALA A 927 -7.79 -41.42 23.80
N ILE A 928 -7.43 -42.17 24.84
CA ILE A 928 -8.33 -43.09 25.53
C ILE A 928 -8.96 -42.48 26.79
N GLY A 929 -8.66 -41.21 27.08
CA GLY A 929 -9.26 -40.41 28.15
C GLY A 929 -8.51 -40.48 29.49
N GLN A 930 -7.30 -41.01 29.54
CA GLN A 930 -6.50 -41.04 30.76
C GLN A 930 -5.86 -39.67 31.02
N GLU A 931 -5.95 -39.11 32.23
CA GLU A 931 -5.31 -37.82 32.57
C GLU A 931 -3.79 -37.96 32.50
N VAL A 932 -3.15 -37.09 31.72
CA VAL A 932 -1.69 -37.08 31.53
C VAL A 932 -1.02 -35.82 32.11
N ALA A 933 -1.76 -34.73 32.39
CA ALA A 933 -1.24 -33.53 33.08
C ALA A 933 -2.34 -32.59 33.65
N THR A 934 -1.98 -31.72 34.61
CA THR A 934 -2.78 -30.56 35.07
C THR A 934 -1.94 -29.28 34.93
N ILE A 935 -2.49 -28.22 34.31
CA ILE A 935 -1.75 -27.03 33.85
C ILE A 935 -2.06 -25.77 34.69
N VAL A 936 -3.31 -25.57 35.13
CA VAL A 936 -3.72 -24.39 35.95
C VAL A 936 -4.61 -24.85 37.10
N ASN A 937 -4.51 -24.20 38.27
CA ASN A 937 -5.41 -24.41 39.40
C ASN A 937 -5.37 -23.23 40.43
N SER A 938 -5.89 -22.04 40.10
CA SER A 938 -5.84 -20.79 40.92
C SER A 938 -6.95 -19.77 40.58
N SER A 939 -7.09 -18.63 41.30
CA SER A 939 -8.12 -17.58 41.06
C SER A 939 -7.57 -16.30 40.42
N LEU A 940 -8.34 -15.63 39.55
CA LEU A 940 -7.90 -14.54 38.65
C LEU A 940 -8.97 -13.43 38.43
N PRO A 941 -8.61 -12.13 38.22
CA PRO A 941 -9.52 -10.98 38.12
C PRO A 941 -10.25 -10.82 36.75
N ALA A 942 -11.23 -9.89 36.67
CA ALA A 942 -11.94 -9.56 35.42
C ALA A 942 -10.99 -8.98 34.35
N GLY A 943 -11.06 -9.51 33.12
CA GLY A 943 -10.15 -9.21 32.01
C GLY A 943 -9.75 -10.47 31.24
N ASN A 944 -8.71 -10.39 30.42
CA ASN A 944 -8.21 -11.49 29.57
C ASN A 944 -6.88 -12.10 30.10
N HIS A 945 -6.67 -13.43 30.01
CA HIS A 945 -5.60 -14.26 30.66
C HIS A 945 -5.05 -15.44 29.79
N THR A 946 -3.91 -16.10 30.15
CA THR A 946 -3.20 -17.17 29.36
C THR A 946 -2.47 -18.30 30.18
N ALA A 947 -2.18 -19.51 29.62
CA ALA A 947 -1.49 -20.68 30.25
C ALA A 947 -0.77 -21.69 29.28
N ASN A 948 0.34 -22.36 29.66
CA ASN A 948 1.21 -23.18 28.76
C ASN A 948 1.32 -24.69 29.08
N PHE A 949 1.47 -25.57 28.07
CA PHE A 949 1.65 -27.04 28.20
C PHE A 949 2.80 -27.60 27.36
N GLU A 950 3.63 -28.50 27.93
CA GLU A 950 4.84 -29.08 27.32
C GLU A 950 4.80 -30.61 27.32
N ALA A 951 4.92 -31.23 26.14
CA ALA A 951 4.55 -32.62 25.91
C ALA A 951 5.65 -33.52 25.31
N SER A 952 6.92 -33.12 25.38
CA SER A 952 8.08 -33.82 24.80
C SER A 952 8.30 -35.25 25.28
N LYS A 953 7.68 -35.66 26.40
CA LYS A 953 7.74 -37.03 26.95
C LYS A 953 6.57 -37.92 26.56
N TYR A 954 5.54 -37.38 25.90
CA TYR A 954 4.35 -38.13 25.51
C TYR A 954 4.41 -38.53 24.02
N ASN A 955 3.73 -39.59 23.63
CA ASN A 955 3.83 -40.12 22.26
C ASN A 955 3.02 -39.26 21.29
N SER A 956 3.41 -39.24 20.01
CA SER A 956 2.60 -38.62 18.97
C SER A 956 1.20 -39.22 18.98
N GLY A 957 0.18 -38.37 18.97
CA GLY A 957 -1.19 -38.81 19.10
C GLY A 957 -2.13 -37.72 19.56
N LEU A 958 -3.40 -38.10 19.68
CA LEU A 958 -4.46 -37.21 20.13
C LEU A 958 -4.49 -37.13 21.66
N TYR A 959 -4.60 -35.92 22.18
CA TYR A 959 -4.81 -35.55 23.57
C TYR A 959 -6.01 -34.61 23.67
N VAL A 960 -6.50 -34.37 24.89
CA VAL A 960 -7.67 -33.55 25.20
C VAL A 960 -7.38 -32.73 26.44
N TYR A 961 -7.74 -31.45 26.51
CA TYR A 961 -7.57 -30.62 27.71
C TYR A 961 -8.87 -29.88 28.07
N SER A 962 -9.06 -29.58 29.36
CA SER A 962 -10.31 -29.02 29.88
C SER A 962 -10.08 -27.94 30.92
N ILE A 963 -10.80 -26.81 30.82
CA ILE A 963 -10.91 -25.76 31.85
C ILE A 963 -12.19 -25.91 32.66
N ASN A 964 -12.14 -25.50 33.93
CA ASN A 964 -13.27 -25.23 34.79
C ASN A 964 -13.00 -23.91 35.53
N ALA A 965 -13.90 -22.93 35.45
CA ALA A 965 -13.82 -21.62 36.07
C ALA A 965 -15.11 -21.34 36.85
N GLU A 966 -15.01 -20.72 38.03
CA GLU A 966 -16.15 -20.34 38.88
C GLU A 966 -15.98 -18.90 39.36
N GLY A 967 -16.85 -18.02 38.86
CA GLY A 967 -16.90 -16.61 39.17
C GLY A 967 -17.35 -16.31 40.60
N VAL A 968 -16.90 -15.18 41.13
CA VAL A 968 -17.39 -14.64 42.41
C VAL A 968 -18.88 -14.29 42.36
N ASP A 969 -19.44 -14.10 41.15
CA ASP A 969 -20.88 -13.94 40.92
C ASP A 969 -21.65 -15.28 40.93
N GLY A 970 -20.96 -16.40 41.20
CA GLY A 970 -21.51 -17.75 41.26
C GLY A 970 -21.63 -18.45 39.91
N LYS A 971 -21.28 -17.79 38.79
CA LYS A 971 -21.37 -18.41 37.46
C LYS A 971 -20.19 -19.33 37.21
N LYS A 972 -20.48 -20.52 36.66
CA LYS A 972 -19.47 -21.53 36.33
C LYS A 972 -19.32 -21.68 34.84
N PHE A 973 -18.09 -21.89 34.40
CA PHE A 973 -17.71 -22.08 33.02
C PHE A 973 -16.80 -23.31 32.92
N SER A 974 -17.16 -24.29 32.11
CA SER A 974 -16.33 -25.46 31.82
C SER A 974 -16.23 -25.66 30.32
N LYS A 975 -15.05 -26.01 29.82
CA LYS A 975 -14.85 -26.24 28.39
C LYS A 975 -13.71 -27.21 28.16
N THR A 976 -13.92 -28.20 27.30
CA THR A 976 -12.93 -29.22 26.92
C THR A 976 -12.64 -29.12 25.43
N MET A 977 -11.37 -29.22 25.04
CA MET A 977 -10.89 -29.10 23.67
C MET A 977 -9.80 -30.12 23.38
N LYS A 978 -9.63 -30.52 22.12
CA LYS A 978 -8.66 -31.56 21.72
C LYS A 978 -7.36 -30.92 21.24
N MET A 979 -6.25 -31.63 21.40
CA MET A 979 -4.95 -31.24 20.86
C MET A 979 -4.15 -32.45 20.38
N MET A 980 -3.33 -32.28 19.35
CA MET A 980 -2.64 -33.35 18.66
C MET A 980 -1.13 -33.12 18.77
N LEU A 981 -0.42 -34.08 19.36
CA LEU A 981 1.04 -34.06 19.45
C LEU A 981 1.62 -34.80 18.24
N LEU A 982 2.54 -34.18 17.49
CA LEU A 982 3.21 -34.80 16.34
C LEU A 982 4.73 -34.74 16.50
N LYS A 983 5.34 -35.78 17.07
CA LYS A 983 6.79 -35.97 17.06
C LYS A 983 7.30 -36.59 15.79
#